data_AF-A0A0F0IIC6-F1
#
_entry.id   AF-A0A0F0IIC6-F1
#
_cell.length_a   1.000
_cell.length_b   1.000
_cell.length_c   1.000
_cell.angle_alpha   90.00
_cell.angle_beta   90.00
_cell.angle_gamma   90.00
#
_symmetry.space_group_name_H-M   'P 1'
#
loop_
_entity.id
_entity.type
_entity.pdbx_description
1 polymer ?
#
loop_
_entity_poly.entity_id
_entity_poly.type
_entity_poly.pdbx_seq_one_letter_code
_entity_poly.pdbx_strand_id
1 'polypeptide(L)'
;MHHAVTFSYTTAFWTWEDWELELDWAALRGVNLILAWVGYEKVLLDSLREIGMTDEEILPFFSGPAFQAWNRLGNIQGSWGGHSVSIAWIEAQFELQKKIVSRIVELGMKPVLPAFPGFVPPAIKRVRPHATVVNGSQWSGFQKKFTEVSFLSPLDRTFAELQKSVISRQMRAFGNITHVYTLDQFNEINPASGELGYLRNLSLHTWQSLKAVNPAAVWMMQGWLFYDKKDFWDSNRISAYLSGVERNDDMLILDLYSESKPQWQRTKSYFGKPWIWCQLHDFGGNMGMYGQIMNITSDPIEALNKSDSLVGFGLTMEGQEGNEIVYDLLLDQAWSAKPIDTRAYFRSWVRSRYSGNFSVPNELYTAWDLLRETVYNNTNLTTYSVTKSILEISPDIAGLVGRVGHYPTPTSINYDPRILNEVWSLFMNATRKEPSLWHNPAYEYDMVDITRQLMGNAFVNIYSDLISSWKSKTENRTAKVTSQSERLLDLLSAIDKVLSCNKNFSLTTWISSARDWGNTTESKDFFEYNARNQITLWGPTGEISDYASKAWAGLISSYYKPRWSIFGDYLGEKNQTSYNETELKAQLHRFEMSWQGQSREPGISWANSSCRGLEVVLRNVSQSWPSIFADHVPDGGNLLEKDSESYHEEHSKLLDTADPRSHSCPTLQGFFVLCYRFEEIQHSLFKSILNWLPLSLKVYFHHFVMTRRVALPLEIVLLVVEKLDLPTLCSLLKALPDFVPLLSTVHFSIRDESGNCILHILAAEGEHELLWQVLRCKAALPDAKNKDMDTTLSLAVSRGNLLAIEALLNRLDVDTNFTNDLGRTLLHLAALNDHVSVIEMLINWTGVDINGQDDRGQTAVSLAAEHGQERAVAFLVMKADTNVRDVWQQLPLHLASRRGHPNIVRILLEQKHVEINMLDDRRMTPLCCAAYNGNPFTIELLIAQDDVDIYLGTYDNRSPLSLAVESGNCTTVKLLLNRMRQQNPTVTGEVDHQFSVELNRRDIWGRTPLFTATEQGHEDMVGLLVSLPEVDVNASTIRYGQGTALASAAKNGRENIVQLLLSRPDIDIGALDIHRRTPLDLATLEGHKSIALKLQRFPLDPDSEV
;
A
#
# COMPACT_ATOMS: atom_id res chain seq x y z
N MET A 1 -26.11 -11.34 -12.17
CA MET A 1 -25.20 -10.55 -13.02
C MET A 1 -24.34 -9.65 -12.16
N HIS A 2 -23.13 -9.36 -12.67
CA HIS A 2 -22.03 -8.61 -12.07
C HIS A 2 -21.18 -9.37 -11.07
N HIS A 3 -19.88 -9.10 -11.12
CA HIS A 3 -18.93 -9.39 -10.05
C HIS A 3 -18.94 -8.23 -9.05
N ALA A 4 -18.50 -8.49 -7.81
CA ALA A 4 -18.20 -7.41 -6.86
C ALA A 4 -17.22 -6.35 -7.41
N VAL A 5 -16.28 -6.71 -8.29
CA VAL A 5 -15.24 -5.81 -8.81
C VAL A 5 -15.66 -5.05 -10.07
N THR A 6 -16.77 -5.43 -10.72
CA THR A 6 -17.38 -4.64 -11.80
C THR A 6 -17.72 -3.21 -11.34
N PHE A 7 -18.05 -3.08 -10.05
CA PHE A 7 -18.34 -1.78 -9.42
C PHE A 7 -17.14 -0.83 -9.36
N SER A 8 -15.93 -1.35 -9.56
CA SER A 8 -14.70 -0.58 -9.61
C SER A 8 -14.24 -0.37 -11.05
N TYR A 9 -14.09 -1.43 -11.85
CA TYR A 9 -13.49 -1.30 -13.19
C TYR A 9 -14.41 -0.72 -14.26
N THR A 10 -15.72 -0.77 -14.05
CA THR A 10 -16.70 -0.29 -15.04
C THR A 10 -17.61 0.77 -14.45
N THR A 11 -18.25 0.49 -13.31
CA THR A 11 -19.35 1.36 -12.84
C THR A 11 -18.94 2.41 -11.80
N ALA A 12 -17.64 2.57 -11.50
CA ALA A 12 -17.19 3.43 -10.40
C ALA A 12 -17.65 4.90 -10.52
N PHE A 13 -17.87 5.37 -11.75
CA PHE A 13 -18.24 6.74 -12.05
C PHE A 13 -19.55 6.86 -12.84
N TRP A 14 -20.34 5.77 -12.95
CA TRP A 14 -21.60 5.75 -13.68
C TRP A 14 -22.66 6.68 -13.07
N THR A 15 -23.44 7.32 -13.93
CA THR A 15 -24.61 8.10 -13.53
C THR A 15 -25.85 7.23 -13.45
N TRP A 16 -27.01 7.84 -13.18
CA TRP A 16 -28.28 7.13 -13.22
C TRP A 16 -28.59 6.60 -14.62
N GLU A 17 -28.31 7.38 -15.66
CA GLU A 17 -28.62 7.06 -17.05
C GLU A 17 -27.82 5.82 -17.53
N ASP A 18 -26.56 5.69 -17.10
CA ASP A 18 -25.76 4.50 -17.37
C ASP A 18 -26.36 3.25 -16.72
N TRP A 19 -26.76 3.36 -15.45
CA TRP A 19 -27.41 2.26 -14.71
C TRP A 19 -28.79 1.90 -15.27
N GLU A 20 -29.60 2.88 -15.66
CA GLU A 20 -30.91 2.65 -16.25
C GLU A 20 -30.78 1.83 -17.55
N LEU A 21 -29.81 2.21 -18.40
CA LEU A 21 -29.50 1.47 -19.63
C LEU A 21 -29.05 0.03 -19.33
N GLU A 22 -28.16 -0.17 -18.36
CA GLU A 22 -27.66 -1.51 -17.99
C GLU A 22 -28.80 -2.40 -17.43
N LEU A 23 -29.68 -1.83 -16.61
CA LEU A 23 -30.81 -2.57 -16.05
C LEU A 23 -31.83 -2.96 -17.12
N ASP A 24 -32.11 -2.08 -18.07
CA ASP A 24 -32.96 -2.39 -19.22
C ASP A 24 -32.32 -3.47 -20.11
N TRP A 25 -31.02 -3.37 -20.36
CA TRP A 25 -30.24 -4.37 -21.09
C TRP A 25 -30.32 -5.75 -20.40
N ALA A 26 -30.17 -5.78 -19.07
CA ALA A 26 -30.18 -6.98 -18.26
C ALA A 26 -31.57 -7.64 -18.26
N ALA A 27 -32.63 -6.84 -18.05
CA ALA A 27 -34.00 -7.32 -18.05
C ALA A 27 -34.40 -7.93 -19.41
N LEU A 28 -34.01 -7.30 -20.52
CA LEU A 28 -34.25 -7.81 -21.88
C LEU A 28 -33.59 -9.17 -22.14
N ARG A 29 -32.53 -9.50 -21.40
CA ARG A 29 -31.79 -10.77 -21.51
C ARG A 29 -32.14 -11.78 -20.42
N GLY A 30 -33.23 -11.54 -19.69
CA GLY A 30 -33.73 -12.47 -18.68
C GLY A 30 -32.91 -12.52 -17.39
N VAL A 31 -32.04 -11.55 -17.15
CA VAL A 31 -31.39 -11.42 -15.84
C VAL A 31 -32.48 -11.12 -14.80
N ASN A 32 -32.49 -11.88 -13.71
CA ASN A 32 -33.49 -11.73 -12.64
C ASN A 32 -32.88 -11.63 -11.23
N LEU A 33 -31.55 -11.71 -11.13
CA LEU A 33 -30.78 -11.60 -9.89
C LEU A 33 -29.53 -10.75 -10.15
N ILE A 34 -29.41 -9.60 -9.48
CA ILE A 34 -28.37 -8.61 -9.76
C ILE A 34 -27.78 -8.05 -8.46
N LEU A 35 -26.45 -7.90 -8.42
CA LEU A 35 -25.78 -7.21 -7.31
C LEU A 35 -26.16 -5.73 -7.29
N ALA A 36 -26.45 -5.19 -6.11
CA ALA A 36 -26.77 -3.78 -5.93
C ALA A 36 -25.91 -3.21 -4.78
N TRP A 37 -24.69 -2.75 -5.11
CA TRP A 37 -23.66 -2.34 -4.15
C TRP A 37 -23.39 -0.83 -4.07
N VAL A 38 -23.99 -0.04 -4.97
CA VAL A 38 -23.73 1.40 -5.03
C VAL A 38 -24.09 2.04 -3.67
N GLY A 39 -23.24 2.92 -3.16
CA GLY A 39 -23.47 3.63 -1.91
C GLY A 39 -23.46 2.78 -0.63
N TYR A 40 -22.95 1.54 -0.64
CA TYR A 40 -22.82 0.70 0.56
C TYR A 40 -22.04 1.40 1.69
N GLU A 41 -21.07 2.25 1.34
CA GLU A 41 -20.26 3.02 2.29
C GLU A 41 -21.13 3.85 3.24
N LYS A 42 -22.28 4.34 2.78
CA LYS A 42 -23.24 5.09 3.63
C LYS A 42 -23.82 4.21 4.74
N VAL A 43 -24.20 2.98 4.39
CA VAL A 43 -24.76 2.00 5.32
C VAL A 43 -23.72 1.60 6.36
N LEU A 44 -22.47 1.40 5.93
CA LEU A 44 -21.37 1.04 6.81
C LEU A 44 -20.96 2.22 7.71
N LEU A 45 -20.79 3.43 7.14
CA LEU A 45 -20.49 4.66 7.87
C LEU A 45 -21.49 4.88 9.02
N ASP A 46 -22.79 4.83 8.72
CA ASP A 46 -23.80 5.06 9.74
C ASP A 46 -23.87 3.93 10.79
N SER A 47 -23.55 2.68 10.40
CA SER A 47 -23.47 1.56 11.35
C SER A 47 -22.28 1.67 12.29
N LEU A 48 -21.14 2.16 11.81
CA LEU A 48 -19.95 2.41 12.62
C LEU A 48 -20.14 3.63 13.54
N ARG A 49 -20.83 4.68 13.08
CA ARG A 49 -21.26 5.80 13.93
C ARG A 49 -22.16 5.34 15.07
N GLU A 50 -23.09 4.42 14.81
CA GLU A 50 -24.03 3.89 15.82
C GLU A 50 -23.31 3.22 17.00
N ILE A 51 -22.14 2.61 16.75
CA ILE A 51 -21.35 2.00 17.82
C ILE A 51 -20.36 2.97 18.50
N GLY A 52 -20.32 4.24 18.07
CA GLY A 52 -19.57 5.33 18.70
C GLY A 52 -18.28 5.77 18.01
N MET A 53 -18.04 5.33 16.76
CA MET A 53 -16.88 5.77 15.97
C MET A 53 -17.11 7.15 15.36
N THR A 54 -16.04 7.94 15.21
CA THR A 54 -16.11 9.29 14.61
C THR A 54 -15.81 9.26 13.11
N ASP A 55 -16.15 10.32 12.39
CA ASP A 55 -15.91 10.42 10.95
C ASP A 55 -14.41 10.41 10.62
N GLU A 56 -13.59 11.00 11.48
CA GLU A 56 -12.13 11.01 11.37
C GLU A 56 -11.52 9.61 11.48
N GLU A 57 -12.23 8.67 12.13
CA GLU A 57 -11.81 7.27 12.25
C GLU A 57 -12.31 6.40 11.09
N ILE A 58 -13.46 6.76 10.51
CA ILE A 58 -14.13 5.95 9.48
C ILE A 58 -13.74 6.39 8.07
N LEU A 59 -13.69 7.69 7.78
CA LEU A 59 -13.44 8.16 6.41
C LEU A 59 -12.06 7.75 5.87
N PRO A 60 -10.97 7.71 6.66
CA PRO A 60 -9.68 7.20 6.18
C PRO A 60 -9.65 5.69 5.94
N PHE A 61 -10.65 4.93 6.39
CA PHE A 61 -10.76 3.50 6.13
C PHE A 61 -11.28 3.20 4.72
N PHE A 62 -12.13 4.07 4.18
CA PHE A 62 -12.64 3.92 2.82
C PHE A 62 -11.57 4.24 1.78
N SER A 63 -11.53 3.44 0.72
CA SER A 63 -10.70 3.73 -0.45
C SER A 63 -11.28 4.83 -1.30
N GLY A 64 -10.52 5.30 -2.30
CA GLY A 64 -11.09 6.14 -3.35
C GLY A 64 -12.11 5.37 -4.21
N PRO A 65 -12.96 6.07 -4.99
CA PRO A 65 -14.12 5.47 -5.65
C PRO A 65 -13.79 4.30 -6.58
N ALA A 66 -12.69 4.40 -7.32
CA ALA A 66 -12.25 3.39 -8.26
C ALA A 66 -11.81 2.07 -7.56
N PHE A 67 -11.61 2.07 -6.25
CA PHE A 67 -11.05 0.93 -5.52
C PHE A 67 -11.99 0.31 -4.47
N GLN A 68 -13.23 0.81 -4.39
CA GLN A 68 -14.19 0.42 -3.36
C GLN A 68 -14.49 -1.08 -3.34
N ALA A 69 -14.47 -1.77 -4.47
CA ALA A 69 -14.70 -3.22 -4.50
C ALA A 69 -13.71 -3.99 -3.62
N TRP A 70 -12.41 -3.71 -3.72
CA TRP A 70 -11.38 -4.37 -2.90
C TRP A 70 -11.38 -3.92 -1.45
N ASN A 71 -11.85 -2.71 -1.16
CA ASN A 71 -12.07 -2.28 0.22
C ASN A 71 -13.23 -3.05 0.87
N ARG A 72 -14.34 -3.22 0.16
CA ARG A 72 -15.51 -4.00 0.60
C ARG A 72 -15.18 -5.50 0.79
N LEU A 73 -14.27 -6.03 -0.02
CA LEU A 73 -13.75 -7.41 0.10
C LEU A 73 -12.64 -7.55 1.15
N GLY A 74 -12.20 -6.45 1.78
CA GLY A 74 -11.20 -6.45 2.85
C GLY A 74 -9.76 -6.65 2.39
N ASN A 75 -9.49 -6.56 1.08
CA ASN A 75 -8.14 -6.69 0.53
C ASN A 75 -7.30 -5.44 0.80
N ILE A 76 -7.95 -4.27 0.70
CA ILE A 76 -7.32 -2.97 0.91
C ILE A 76 -8.13 -2.09 1.87
N GLN A 77 -7.49 -1.06 2.39
CA GLN A 77 -8.13 0.01 3.16
C GLN A 77 -7.46 1.34 2.85
N GLY A 78 -8.20 2.43 3.06
CA GLY A 78 -7.71 3.78 2.79
C GLY A 78 -7.49 4.09 1.31
N SER A 79 -7.14 5.34 1.07
CA SER A 79 -7.12 5.97 -0.25
C SER A 79 -5.73 6.54 -0.55
N TRP A 80 -5.41 6.66 -1.84
CA TRP A 80 -4.23 7.36 -2.35
C TRP A 80 -4.65 8.51 -3.27
N GLY A 81 -3.75 9.49 -3.49
CA GLY A 81 -4.10 10.77 -4.13
C GLY A 81 -4.42 11.90 -3.13
N GLY A 82 -4.00 11.75 -1.87
CA GLY A 82 -3.98 12.81 -0.85
C GLY A 82 -5.31 13.09 -0.14
N HIS A 83 -6.41 12.41 -0.49
CA HIS A 83 -7.73 12.70 0.07
C HIS A 83 -8.54 11.41 0.34
N SER A 84 -9.45 11.50 1.31
CA SER A 84 -10.51 10.51 1.54
C SER A 84 -11.77 10.87 0.76
N VAL A 85 -12.64 9.88 0.53
CA VAL A 85 -13.99 10.15 -0.01
C VAL A 85 -14.78 11.07 0.92
N SER A 86 -15.52 12.01 0.33
CA SER A 86 -16.32 12.97 1.10
C SER A 86 -17.67 12.38 1.50
N ILE A 87 -18.23 12.87 2.61
CA ILE A 87 -19.60 12.52 3.03
C ILE A 87 -20.61 12.87 1.94
N ALA A 88 -20.42 13.99 1.22
CA ALA A 88 -21.30 14.39 0.13
C ALA A 88 -21.34 13.35 -1.00
N TRP A 89 -20.18 12.79 -1.36
CA TRP A 89 -20.11 11.71 -2.34
C TRP A 89 -20.79 10.43 -1.83
N ILE A 90 -20.52 10.05 -0.57
CA ILE A 90 -21.15 8.88 0.07
C ILE A 90 -22.68 8.97 0.05
N GLU A 91 -23.24 10.14 0.39
CA GLU A 91 -24.69 10.38 0.32
C GLU A 91 -25.22 10.32 -1.13
N ALA A 92 -24.51 10.94 -2.08
CA ALA A 92 -24.94 10.96 -3.48
C ALA A 92 -24.98 9.55 -4.10
N GLN A 93 -24.00 8.69 -3.77
CA GLN A 93 -23.99 7.29 -4.17
C GLN A 93 -25.15 6.51 -3.55
N PHE A 94 -25.50 6.80 -2.29
CA PHE A 94 -26.63 6.16 -1.62
C PHE A 94 -27.98 6.58 -2.23
N GLU A 95 -28.13 7.85 -2.64
CA GLU A 95 -29.31 8.30 -3.39
C GLU A 95 -29.40 7.67 -4.78
N LEU A 96 -28.26 7.50 -5.47
CA LEU A 96 -28.21 6.76 -6.74
C LEU A 96 -28.68 5.31 -6.56
N GLN A 97 -28.21 4.64 -5.50
CA GLN A 97 -28.62 3.27 -5.18
C GLN A 97 -30.11 3.12 -4.92
N LYS A 98 -30.78 4.11 -4.31
CA LYS A 98 -32.24 4.06 -4.15
C LYS A 98 -32.95 3.99 -5.50
N LYS A 99 -32.48 4.74 -6.50
CA LYS A 99 -33.02 4.67 -7.87
C LYS A 99 -32.76 3.31 -8.51
N ILE A 100 -31.52 2.81 -8.40
CA ILE A 100 -31.10 1.49 -8.91
C ILE A 100 -31.98 0.38 -8.34
N VAL A 101 -32.11 0.29 -7.01
CA VAL A 101 -32.92 -0.73 -6.36
C VAL A 101 -34.40 -0.63 -6.73
N SER A 102 -34.93 0.60 -6.82
CA SER A 102 -36.32 0.81 -7.27
C SER A 102 -36.54 0.26 -8.67
N ARG A 103 -35.64 0.54 -9.61
CA ARG A 103 -35.76 0.07 -11.00
C ARG A 103 -35.55 -1.43 -11.15
N ILE A 104 -34.63 -2.02 -10.39
CA ILE A 104 -34.46 -3.48 -10.34
C ILE A 104 -35.79 -4.15 -9.98
N VAL A 105 -36.46 -3.67 -8.93
CA VAL A 105 -37.75 -4.21 -8.48
C VAL A 105 -38.86 -3.94 -9.50
N GLU A 106 -38.89 -2.75 -10.10
CA GLU A 106 -39.85 -2.40 -11.15
C GLU A 106 -39.78 -3.35 -12.35
N LEU A 107 -38.56 -3.71 -12.76
CA LEU A 107 -38.29 -4.67 -13.85
C LEU A 107 -38.55 -6.13 -13.46
N GLY A 108 -39.01 -6.41 -12.23
CA GLY A 108 -39.28 -7.75 -11.73
C GLY A 108 -38.03 -8.55 -11.36
N MET A 109 -36.86 -7.90 -11.32
CA MET A 109 -35.61 -8.50 -10.89
C MET A 109 -35.48 -8.43 -9.36
N LYS A 110 -34.65 -9.32 -8.79
CA LYS A 110 -34.31 -9.32 -7.37
C LYS A 110 -32.94 -8.67 -7.15
N PRO A 111 -32.84 -7.57 -6.38
CA PRO A 111 -31.56 -7.02 -5.99
C PRO A 111 -30.91 -7.91 -4.92
N VAL A 112 -29.60 -8.09 -5.02
CA VAL A 112 -28.78 -8.73 -4.00
C VAL A 112 -28.03 -7.63 -3.25
N LEU A 113 -28.38 -7.46 -1.99
CA LEU A 113 -27.85 -6.39 -1.15
C LEU A 113 -26.62 -6.88 -0.36
N PRO A 114 -25.60 -6.04 -0.13
CA PRO A 114 -24.45 -6.41 0.69
C PRO A 114 -24.84 -6.62 2.16
N ALA A 115 -24.23 -7.60 2.81
CA ALA A 115 -24.26 -7.78 4.26
C ALA A 115 -22.95 -7.25 4.91
N PHE A 116 -22.82 -7.34 6.23
CA PHE A 116 -21.60 -6.93 6.91
C PHE A 116 -20.55 -8.07 6.85
N PRO A 117 -19.42 -7.88 6.15
CA PRO A 117 -18.45 -8.97 5.96
C PRO A 117 -17.56 -9.21 7.18
N GLY A 118 -17.45 -8.22 8.09
CA GLY A 118 -16.56 -8.26 9.25
C GLY A 118 -15.41 -7.25 9.20
N PHE A 119 -15.16 -6.62 8.06
CA PHE A 119 -14.09 -5.62 7.92
C PHE A 119 -14.45 -4.31 8.61
N VAL A 120 -13.53 -3.79 9.44
CA VAL A 120 -13.74 -2.61 10.28
C VAL A 120 -12.49 -1.71 10.31
N PRO A 121 -12.63 -0.40 10.57
CA PRO A 121 -11.45 0.44 10.77
C PRO A 121 -10.65 0.00 12.00
N PRO A 122 -9.31 0.14 11.99
CA PRO A 122 -8.45 -0.25 13.12
C PRO A 122 -8.85 0.39 14.47
N ALA A 123 -9.47 1.57 14.43
CA ALA A 123 -9.95 2.30 15.61
C ALA A 123 -11.11 1.61 16.36
N ILE A 124 -11.67 0.51 15.85
CA ILE A 124 -12.79 -0.23 16.46
C ILE A 124 -12.54 -0.58 17.94
N LYS A 125 -11.29 -0.89 18.31
CA LYS A 125 -10.93 -1.24 19.70
C LYS A 125 -11.10 -0.09 20.68
N ARG A 126 -11.16 1.18 20.22
CA ARG A 126 -11.48 2.31 21.09
C ARG A 126 -12.91 2.20 21.63
N VAL A 127 -13.87 1.87 20.78
CA VAL A 127 -15.30 1.80 21.11
C VAL A 127 -15.74 0.41 21.56
N ARG A 128 -14.97 -0.63 21.22
CA ARG A 128 -15.18 -2.02 21.62
C ARG A 128 -13.83 -2.66 22.05
N PRO A 129 -13.30 -2.34 23.24
CA PRO A 129 -11.96 -2.78 23.68
C PRO A 129 -11.77 -4.29 23.76
N HIS A 130 -12.85 -5.03 23.98
CA HIS A 130 -12.84 -6.50 24.09
C HIS A 130 -13.23 -7.21 22.79
N ALA A 131 -13.42 -6.47 21.69
CA ALA A 131 -13.78 -7.08 20.41
C ALA A 131 -12.65 -7.99 19.91
N THR A 132 -13.04 -9.19 19.45
CA THR A 132 -12.12 -10.17 18.85
C THR A 132 -11.86 -9.78 17.39
N VAL A 133 -10.74 -9.08 17.18
CA VAL A 133 -10.31 -8.59 15.86
C VAL A 133 -8.99 -9.23 15.48
N VAL A 134 -8.91 -9.75 14.26
CA VAL A 134 -7.70 -10.31 13.65
C VAL A 134 -7.40 -9.51 12.39
N ASN A 135 -6.13 -9.19 12.11
CA ASN A 135 -5.77 -8.53 10.86
C ASN A 135 -5.67 -9.55 9.73
N GLY A 136 -6.15 -9.18 8.53
CA GLY A 136 -5.98 -9.97 7.33
C GLY A 136 -4.52 -10.10 6.90
N SER A 137 -4.24 -10.92 5.89
CA SER A 137 -2.91 -11.02 5.28
C SER A 137 -2.60 -9.81 4.39
N GLN A 138 -1.33 -9.47 4.24
CA GLN A 138 -0.88 -8.52 3.24
C GLN A 138 -1.31 -8.98 1.84
N TRP A 139 -1.93 -8.09 1.07
CA TRP A 139 -2.44 -8.40 -0.26
C TRP A 139 -1.64 -7.67 -1.34
N SER A 140 -1.21 -8.40 -2.37
CA SER A 140 -0.57 -7.91 -3.60
C SER A 140 0.54 -6.86 -3.42
N GLY A 141 1.38 -7.00 -2.40
CA GLY A 141 2.53 -6.11 -2.18
C GLY A 141 2.20 -4.74 -1.60
N PHE A 142 0.92 -4.46 -1.29
CA PHE A 142 0.51 -3.21 -0.65
C PHE A 142 1.19 -3.00 0.70
N GLN A 143 1.56 -1.76 0.98
CA GLN A 143 2.04 -1.38 2.32
C GLN A 143 0.95 -1.67 3.36
N LYS A 144 1.36 -2.12 4.55
CA LYS A 144 0.44 -2.52 5.64
C LYS A 144 -0.67 -1.52 5.93
N LYS A 145 -0.40 -0.22 5.84
CA LYS A 145 -1.40 0.83 6.07
C LYS A 145 -2.61 0.77 5.11
N PHE A 146 -2.40 0.20 3.92
CA PHE A 146 -3.40 0.06 2.86
C PHE A 146 -3.94 -1.37 2.69
N THR A 147 -3.53 -2.33 3.52
CA THR A 147 -3.99 -3.73 3.47
C THR A 147 -4.05 -4.28 4.90
N GLU A 148 -3.91 -5.60 5.10
CA GLU A 148 -3.97 -6.25 6.42
C GLU A 148 -5.24 -5.82 7.21
N VAL A 149 -6.36 -5.71 6.50
CA VAL A 149 -7.56 -5.08 7.01
C VAL A 149 -8.04 -5.78 8.28
N SER A 150 -8.40 -4.98 9.29
CA SER A 150 -8.92 -5.50 10.55
C SER A 150 -10.26 -6.21 10.33
N PHE A 151 -10.31 -7.48 10.71
CA PHE A 151 -11.45 -8.38 10.58
C PHE A 151 -12.03 -8.72 11.96
N LEU A 152 -13.24 -8.23 12.21
CA LEU A 152 -14.04 -8.55 13.39
C LEU A 152 -14.61 -9.97 13.26
N SER A 153 -14.27 -10.84 14.22
CA SER A 153 -14.69 -12.22 14.20
C SER A 153 -16.23 -12.35 14.28
N PRO A 154 -16.87 -13.19 13.44
CA PRO A 154 -18.27 -13.58 13.57
C PRO A 154 -18.65 -14.17 14.94
N LEU A 155 -17.68 -14.67 15.70
CA LEU A 155 -17.90 -15.19 17.05
C LEU A 155 -18.11 -14.05 18.08
N ASP A 156 -17.72 -12.83 17.74
CA ASP A 156 -17.89 -11.67 18.59
C ASP A 156 -19.31 -11.11 18.51
N ARG A 157 -19.89 -10.73 19.66
CA ARG A 157 -21.23 -10.14 19.72
C ARG A 157 -21.36 -8.85 18.90
N THR A 158 -20.28 -8.08 18.75
CA THR A 158 -20.27 -6.84 17.97
C THR A 158 -20.46 -7.12 16.48
N PHE A 159 -20.04 -8.29 15.98
CA PHE A 159 -20.32 -8.69 14.60
C PHE A 159 -21.84 -8.78 14.37
N ALA A 160 -22.56 -9.48 15.24
CA ALA A 160 -24.01 -9.61 15.15
C ALA A 160 -24.75 -8.25 15.33
N GLU A 161 -24.23 -7.37 16.19
CA GLU A 161 -24.73 -6.00 16.37
C GLU A 161 -24.62 -5.19 15.06
N LEU A 162 -23.44 -5.18 14.43
CA LEU A 162 -23.20 -4.48 13.17
C LEU A 162 -23.96 -5.10 12.00
N GLN A 163 -24.01 -6.44 11.93
CA GLN A 163 -24.81 -7.17 10.95
C GLN A 163 -26.29 -6.76 11.04
N LYS A 164 -26.83 -6.65 12.26
CA LYS A 164 -28.20 -6.15 12.48
C LYS A 164 -28.37 -4.72 12.03
N SER A 165 -27.43 -3.83 12.35
CA SER A 165 -27.48 -2.43 11.90
C SER A 165 -27.50 -2.34 10.37
N VAL A 166 -26.55 -2.98 9.69
CA VAL A 166 -26.40 -2.93 8.22
C VAL A 166 -27.66 -3.42 7.52
N ILE A 167 -28.19 -4.58 7.91
CA ILE A 167 -29.39 -5.14 7.26
C ILE A 167 -30.63 -4.31 7.58
N SER A 168 -30.81 -3.89 8.84
CA SER A 168 -31.98 -3.08 9.24
C SER A 168 -32.00 -1.72 8.54
N ARG A 169 -30.83 -1.09 8.33
CA ARG A 169 -30.70 0.19 7.62
C ARG A 169 -31.10 0.06 6.15
N GLN A 170 -30.63 -0.99 5.48
CA GLN A 170 -31.03 -1.25 4.11
C GLN A 170 -32.52 -1.56 3.98
N MET A 171 -33.10 -2.35 4.88
CA MET A 171 -34.55 -2.60 4.90
C MET A 171 -35.36 -1.30 5.13
N ARG A 172 -34.85 -0.37 5.95
CA ARG A 172 -35.49 0.95 6.13
C ARG A 172 -35.37 1.82 4.88
N ALA A 173 -34.24 1.77 4.19
CA ALA A 173 -33.97 2.62 3.03
C ALA A 173 -34.66 2.13 1.75
N PHE A 174 -34.68 0.82 1.52
CA PHE A 174 -35.13 0.20 0.27
C PHE A 174 -36.43 -0.62 0.42
N GLY A 175 -36.88 -0.86 1.65
CA GLY A 175 -37.98 -1.76 1.94
C GLY A 175 -37.54 -3.23 2.07
N ASN A 176 -38.49 -4.10 2.41
CA ASN A 176 -38.28 -5.56 2.48
C ASN A 176 -38.40 -6.19 1.08
N ILE A 177 -37.51 -5.80 0.17
CA ILE A 177 -37.59 -6.15 -1.26
C ILE A 177 -36.76 -7.38 -1.67
N THR A 178 -35.90 -7.88 -0.78
CA THR A 178 -35.05 -9.05 -1.04
C THR A 178 -34.78 -9.83 0.25
N HIS A 179 -34.45 -11.10 0.07
CA HIS A 179 -33.92 -11.97 1.10
C HIS A 179 -32.52 -12.50 0.76
N VAL A 180 -31.93 -12.08 -0.37
CA VAL A 180 -30.61 -12.55 -0.79
C VAL A 180 -29.58 -11.48 -0.43
N TYR A 181 -28.59 -11.86 0.37
CA TYR A 181 -27.53 -10.97 0.82
C TYR A 181 -26.17 -11.51 0.45
N THR A 182 -25.31 -10.68 -0.15
CA THR A 182 -23.95 -11.08 -0.48
C THR A 182 -22.98 -10.76 0.64
N LEU A 183 -22.09 -11.70 0.93
CA LEU A 183 -21.12 -11.58 2.02
C LEU A 183 -19.90 -12.46 1.71
N ASP A 184 -18.74 -11.84 1.60
CA ASP A 184 -17.47 -12.50 1.31
C ASP A 184 -16.41 -12.07 2.33
N GLN A 185 -15.79 -13.04 3.00
CA GLN A 185 -14.85 -12.77 4.12
C GLN A 185 -13.39 -13.08 3.78
N PHE A 186 -13.17 -13.97 2.80
CA PHE A 186 -11.86 -14.56 2.52
C PHE A 186 -11.54 -14.53 1.02
N ASN A 187 -11.98 -13.47 0.32
CA ASN A 187 -11.65 -13.28 -1.08
C ASN A 187 -10.16 -12.92 -1.20
N GLU A 188 -9.33 -13.88 -1.67
CA GLU A 188 -7.87 -13.74 -1.77
C GLU A 188 -7.14 -13.42 -0.45
N ILE A 189 -7.80 -13.68 0.68
CA ILE A 189 -7.29 -13.45 2.03
C ILE A 189 -7.33 -14.77 2.77
N ASN A 190 -6.29 -15.04 3.56
CA ASN A 190 -6.23 -16.27 4.34
C ASN A 190 -7.06 -16.15 5.62
N PRO A 191 -7.90 -17.14 5.96
CA PRO A 191 -8.48 -17.24 7.29
C PRO A 191 -7.38 -17.35 8.36
N ALA A 192 -7.66 -16.89 9.58
CA ALA A 192 -6.69 -16.94 10.68
C ALA A 192 -6.29 -18.38 11.09
N SER A 193 -7.12 -19.37 10.76
CA SER A 193 -6.85 -20.78 10.98
C SER A 193 -7.53 -21.65 9.92
N GLY A 194 -6.87 -22.75 9.55
CA GLY A 194 -7.41 -23.79 8.66
C GLY A 194 -8.07 -24.95 9.39
N GLU A 195 -8.24 -24.86 10.72
CA GLU A 195 -8.91 -25.87 11.53
C GLU A 195 -10.40 -25.99 11.15
N LEU A 196 -10.87 -27.22 10.94
CA LEU A 196 -12.22 -27.47 10.42
C LEU A 196 -13.31 -26.91 11.33
N GLY A 197 -13.15 -27.08 12.65
CA GLY A 197 -14.10 -26.53 13.64
C GLY A 197 -14.13 -25.01 13.66
N TYR A 198 -12.99 -24.35 13.44
CA TYR A 198 -12.91 -22.90 13.34
C TYR A 198 -13.66 -22.40 12.10
N LEU A 199 -13.38 -22.96 10.93
CA LEU A 199 -14.04 -22.56 9.67
C LEU A 199 -15.56 -22.79 9.72
N ARG A 200 -16.01 -23.94 10.25
CA ARG A 200 -17.43 -24.20 10.45
C ARG A 200 -18.09 -23.19 11.39
N ASN A 201 -17.42 -22.87 12.50
CA ASN A 201 -18.00 -21.96 13.49
C ASN A 201 -18.09 -20.52 12.98
N LEU A 202 -17.13 -20.06 12.17
CA LEU A 202 -17.21 -18.75 11.51
C LEU A 202 -18.48 -18.64 10.67
N SER A 203 -18.66 -19.54 9.71
CA SER A 203 -19.82 -19.51 8.82
C SER A 203 -21.14 -19.76 9.54
N LEU A 204 -21.15 -20.60 10.59
CA LEU A 204 -22.31 -20.79 11.45
C LEU A 204 -22.77 -19.48 12.09
N HIS A 205 -21.86 -18.72 12.71
CA HIS A 205 -22.22 -17.49 13.40
C HIS A 205 -22.55 -16.35 12.43
N THR A 206 -21.85 -16.28 11.29
CA THR A 206 -22.22 -15.38 10.19
C THR A 206 -23.65 -15.65 9.72
N TRP A 207 -23.99 -16.92 9.42
CA TRP A 207 -25.34 -17.30 9.02
C TRP A 207 -26.38 -16.99 10.11
N GLN A 208 -26.13 -17.38 11.36
CA GLN A 208 -27.06 -17.09 12.47
C GLN A 208 -27.30 -15.59 12.64
N SER A 209 -26.28 -14.75 12.50
CA SER A 209 -26.43 -13.29 12.58
C SER A 209 -27.31 -12.72 11.45
N LEU A 210 -27.24 -13.28 10.23
CA LEU A 210 -28.14 -12.92 9.12
C LEU A 210 -29.58 -13.34 9.44
N LYS A 211 -29.79 -14.60 9.86
CA LYS A 211 -31.12 -15.16 10.17
C LYS A 211 -31.79 -14.46 11.35
N ALA A 212 -31.02 -13.96 12.31
CA ALA A 212 -31.52 -13.22 13.45
C ALA A 212 -32.22 -11.91 13.06
N VAL A 213 -31.87 -11.33 11.90
CA VAL A 213 -32.45 -10.07 11.40
C VAL A 213 -33.53 -10.35 10.35
N ASN A 214 -33.22 -11.22 9.40
CA ASN A 214 -34.15 -11.66 8.37
C ASN A 214 -34.21 -13.20 8.37
N PRO A 215 -35.27 -13.81 8.95
CA PRO A 215 -35.42 -15.26 8.99
C PRO A 215 -35.51 -15.94 7.62
N ALA A 216 -35.76 -15.18 6.54
CA ALA A 216 -35.73 -15.68 5.16
C ALA A 216 -34.37 -15.48 4.48
N ALA A 217 -33.37 -14.90 5.15
CA ALA A 217 -32.09 -14.56 4.55
C ALA A 217 -31.41 -15.79 3.91
N VAL A 218 -30.93 -15.58 2.69
CA VAL A 218 -30.06 -16.45 1.91
C VAL A 218 -28.72 -15.74 1.78
N TRP A 219 -27.66 -16.42 2.23
CA TRP A 219 -26.29 -15.94 2.08
C TRP A 219 -25.77 -16.31 0.69
N MET A 220 -25.60 -15.31 -0.17
CA MET A 220 -24.89 -15.46 -1.44
C MET A 220 -23.39 -15.25 -1.24
N MET A 221 -22.54 -16.18 -1.68
CA MET A 221 -21.08 -16.02 -1.61
C MET A 221 -20.40 -16.35 -2.94
N GLN A 222 -19.25 -15.72 -3.16
CA GLN A 222 -18.38 -15.99 -4.29
C GLN A 222 -17.53 -17.24 -4.02
N GLY A 223 -17.53 -18.18 -4.96
CA GLY A 223 -16.71 -19.39 -4.91
C GLY A 223 -15.24 -19.18 -5.28
N TRP A 224 -14.82 -17.95 -5.62
CA TRP A 224 -13.47 -17.61 -6.08
C TRP A 224 -12.36 -18.09 -5.14
N LEU A 225 -12.58 -17.95 -3.83
CA LEU A 225 -11.60 -18.35 -2.81
C LEU A 225 -11.19 -19.83 -2.93
N PHE A 226 -12.10 -20.70 -3.38
CA PHE A 226 -11.82 -22.12 -3.59
C PHE A 226 -10.87 -22.35 -4.78
N TYR A 227 -10.90 -21.49 -5.78
CA TYR A 227 -9.97 -21.52 -6.91
C TYR A 227 -8.64 -20.82 -6.57
N ASP A 228 -8.67 -19.57 -6.09
CA ASP A 228 -7.46 -18.77 -5.83
C ASP A 228 -6.52 -19.44 -4.82
N LYS A 229 -7.07 -19.82 -3.65
CA LYS A 229 -6.30 -20.51 -2.60
C LYS A 229 -6.62 -22.00 -2.58
N LYS A 230 -6.63 -22.66 -3.74
CA LYS A 230 -6.96 -24.11 -3.85
C LYS A 230 -6.13 -25.02 -2.94
N ASP A 231 -4.90 -24.63 -2.63
CA ASP A 231 -3.98 -25.40 -1.78
C ASP A 231 -4.40 -25.32 -0.30
N PHE A 232 -4.98 -24.19 0.11
CA PHE A 232 -5.60 -24.05 1.43
C PHE A 232 -7.00 -24.69 1.43
N TRP A 233 -7.85 -24.35 0.46
CA TRP A 233 -9.23 -24.82 0.36
C TRP A 233 -9.32 -26.21 -0.29
N ASP A 234 -8.91 -27.21 0.47
CA ASP A 234 -9.18 -28.62 0.15
C ASP A 234 -10.67 -28.98 0.39
N SER A 235 -11.08 -30.16 -0.10
CA SER A 235 -12.48 -30.61 0.03
C SER A 235 -12.99 -30.67 1.47
N ASN A 236 -12.14 -30.95 2.47
CA ASN A 236 -12.55 -31.03 3.87
C ASN A 236 -12.81 -29.64 4.45
N ARG A 237 -11.92 -28.67 4.18
CA ARG A 237 -12.08 -27.28 4.64
C ARG A 237 -13.25 -26.59 3.94
N ILE A 238 -13.45 -26.82 2.64
CA ILE A 238 -14.63 -26.33 1.93
C ILE A 238 -15.89 -26.91 2.56
N SER A 239 -15.93 -28.24 2.76
CA SER A 239 -17.08 -28.90 3.39
C SER A 239 -17.36 -28.35 4.79
N ALA A 240 -16.33 -28.21 5.62
CA ALA A 240 -16.45 -27.67 6.98
C ALA A 240 -17.00 -26.25 6.97
N TYR A 241 -16.44 -25.35 6.15
CA TYR A 241 -16.91 -23.98 6.02
C TYR A 241 -18.35 -23.91 5.52
N LEU A 242 -18.71 -24.63 4.46
CA LEU A 242 -20.09 -24.62 3.95
C LEU A 242 -21.10 -25.29 4.90
N SER A 243 -20.65 -26.24 5.73
CA SER A 243 -21.51 -26.94 6.70
C SER A 243 -21.96 -26.10 7.90
N GLY A 244 -21.36 -24.91 8.11
CA GLY A 244 -21.84 -23.98 9.12
C GLY A 244 -23.21 -23.40 8.79
N VAL A 245 -23.57 -23.34 7.50
CA VAL A 245 -24.95 -23.06 7.09
C VAL A 245 -25.74 -24.38 7.12
N GLU A 246 -26.55 -24.56 8.15
CA GLU A 246 -27.18 -25.87 8.45
C GLU A 246 -28.31 -26.24 7.47
N ARG A 247 -28.93 -25.24 6.84
CA ARG A 247 -29.94 -25.42 5.79
C ARG A 247 -29.34 -25.13 4.42
N ASN A 248 -29.48 -26.03 3.46
CA ASN A 248 -28.92 -25.83 2.13
C ASN A 248 -29.52 -24.60 1.43
N ASP A 249 -30.84 -24.42 1.48
CA ASP A 249 -31.55 -23.31 0.84
C ASP A 249 -31.22 -21.92 1.41
N ASP A 250 -30.55 -21.85 2.57
CA ASP A 250 -30.14 -20.59 3.19
C ASP A 250 -28.79 -20.07 2.65
N MET A 251 -28.20 -20.73 1.64
CA MET A 251 -26.96 -20.30 1.00
C MET A 251 -27.01 -20.51 -0.53
N LEU A 252 -26.39 -19.59 -1.26
CA LEU A 252 -26.27 -19.62 -2.71
C LEU A 252 -24.81 -19.39 -3.10
N ILE A 253 -24.19 -20.35 -3.78
CA ILE A 253 -22.79 -20.22 -4.20
C ILE A 253 -22.72 -19.73 -5.65
N LEU A 254 -21.89 -18.72 -5.92
CA LEU A 254 -21.51 -18.38 -7.28
C LEU A 254 -20.24 -19.18 -7.64
N ASP A 255 -20.34 -20.17 -8.53
CA ASP A 255 -19.16 -20.84 -9.09
C ASP A 255 -18.53 -19.90 -10.13
N LEU A 256 -17.70 -18.98 -9.62
CA LEU A 256 -17.42 -17.71 -10.27
C LEU A 256 -16.72 -17.83 -11.62
N TYR A 257 -16.01 -18.93 -11.86
CA TYR A 257 -15.19 -19.13 -13.05
C TYR A 257 -15.45 -20.47 -13.74
N SER A 258 -16.73 -20.79 -13.95
CA SER A 258 -17.18 -22.12 -14.33
C SER A 258 -16.81 -22.55 -15.76
N GLU A 259 -16.67 -21.59 -16.68
CA GLU A 259 -16.34 -21.85 -18.09
C GLU A 259 -14.91 -22.38 -18.28
N SER A 260 -14.02 -22.14 -17.31
CA SER A 260 -12.61 -22.44 -17.45
C SER A 260 -12.01 -23.18 -16.25
N LYS A 261 -12.46 -22.85 -15.03
CA LYS A 261 -11.97 -23.43 -13.76
C LYS A 261 -13.15 -23.77 -12.83
N PRO A 262 -14.09 -24.64 -13.26
CA PRO A 262 -15.26 -25.00 -12.46
C PRO A 262 -14.86 -25.66 -11.15
N GLN A 263 -15.52 -25.26 -10.07
CA GLN A 263 -15.26 -25.82 -8.74
C GLN A 263 -16.32 -26.85 -8.32
N TRP A 264 -17.52 -26.79 -8.91
CA TRP A 264 -18.66 -27.65 -8.56
C TRP A 264 -18.35 -29.15 -8.65
N GLN A 265 -17.54 -29.63 -9.61
CA GLN A 265 -17.18 -31.06 -9.69
C GLN A 265 -16.37 -31.50 -8.46
N ARG A 266 -15.38 -30.68 -8.06
CA ARG A 266 -14.50 -30.97 -6.92
C ARG A 266 -15.25 -30.89 -5.58
N THR A 267 -16.25 -30.02 -5.49
CA THR A 267 -17.08 -29.86 -4.29
C THR A 267 -18.30 -30.77 -4.29
N LYS A 268 -18.43 -31.67 -5.29
CA LYS A 268 -19.58 -32.56 -5.47
C LYS A 268 -20.90 -31.80 -5.44
N SER A 269 -20.98 -30.78 -6.27
CA SER A 269 -22.09 -29.83 -6.32
C SER A 269 -22.31 -29.09 -5.00
N TYR A 270 -21.21 -28.53 -4.46
CA TYR A 270 -21.16 -27.78 -3.20
C TYR A 270 -21.87 -28.48 -2.04
N PHE A 271 -21.72 -29.80 -1.96
CA PHE A 271 -22.33 -30.64 -0.93
C PHE A 271 -23.85 -30.46 -0.82
N GLY A 272 -24.51 -30.22 -1.96
CA GLY A 272 -25.96 -30.07 -2.08
C GLY A 272 -26.47 -28.65 -1.83
N LYS A 273 -25.59 -27.66 -1.62
CA LYS A 273 -25.96 -26.24 -1.55
C LYS A 273 -26.35 -25.74 -2.96
N PRO A 274 -27.40 -24.91 -3.10
CA PRO A 274 -27.73 -24.23 -4.34
C PRO A 274 -26.54 -23.43 -4.87
N TRP A 275 -26.31 -23.49 -6.18
CA TRP A 275 -25.24 -22.75 -6.83
C TRP A 275 -25.60 -22.27 -8.23
N ILE A 276 -24.89 -21.25 -8.70
CA ILE A 276 -25.02 -20.65 -10.04
C ILE A 276 -23.72 -20.92 -10.80
N TRP A 277 -23.87 -21.42 -12.03
CA TRP A 277 -22.76 -21.54 -12.97
C TRP A 277 -22.46 -20.16 -13.54
N CYS A 278 -21.28 -19.61 -13.28
CA CYS A 278 -20.93 -18.26 -13.71
C CYS A 278 -19.82 -18.25 -14.76
N GLN A 279 -19.94 -17.31 -15.70
CA GLN A 279 -18.89 -16.95 -16.65
C GLN A 279 -18.14 -15.71 -16.15
N LEU A 280 -16.84 -15.87 -15.85
CA LEU A 280 -15.96 -14.77 -15.46
C LEU A 280 -15.45 -14.03 -16.69
N HIS A 281 -14.87 -14.75 -17.64
CA HIS A 281 -14.38 -14.33 -18.95
C HIS A 281 -13.26 -13.27 -18.92
N ASP A 282 -13.53 -12.11 -18.33
CA ASP A 282 -12.67 -10.93 -18.30
C ASP A 282 -12.13 -10.64 -16.89
N PHE A 283 -10.88 -10.19 -16.84
CA PHE A 283 -10.16 -9.75 -15.65
C PHE A 283 -9.65 -8.33 -15.87
N GLY A 284 -9.86 -7.41 -14.93
CA GLY A 284 -9.39 -6.03 -15.01
C GLY A 284 -10.01 -5.15 -16.11
N GLY A 285 -10.98 -5.64 -16.89
CA GLY A 285 -11.45 -4.95 -18.10
C GLY A 285 -10.42 -5.06 -19.22
N ASN A 286 -9.99 -6.26 -19.57
CA ASN A 286 -9.10 -6.47 -20.70
C ASN A 286 -9.87 -6.32 -22.00
N MET A 287 -9.23 -5.72 -23.01
CA MET A 287 -9.90 -5.40 -24.27
C MET A 287 -9.64 -6.43 -25.38
N GLY A 288 -8.94 -7.53 -25.14
CA GLY A 288 -8.66 -8.52 -26.18
C GLY A 288 -9.92 -9.13 -26.79
N MET A 289 -9.94 -9.37 -28.10
CA MET A 289 -11.00 -10.18 -28.70
C MET A 289 -10.78 -11.66 -28.31
N TYR A 290 -11.74 -12.25 -27.61
CA TYR A 290 -11.60 -13.58 -27.02
C TYR A 290 -12.95 -14.24 -26.74
N GLY A 291 -12.99 -15.58 -26.81
CA GLY A 291 -14.12 -16.36 -26.32
C GLY A 291 -13.83 -17.86 -26.24
N GLN A 292 -14.67 -18.57 -25.48
CA GLN A 292 -14.72 -20.03 -25.42
C GLN A 292 -16.16 -20.49 -25.73
N ILE A 293 -16.67 -20.12 -26.91
CA ILE A 293 -18.11 -20.25 -27.24
C ILE A 293 -18.64 -21.69 -27.14
N MET A 294 -17.79 -22.70 -27.32
CA MET A 294 -18.19 -24.11 -27.19
C MET A 294 -18.33 -24.53 -25.72
N ASN A 295 -17.45 -24.05 -24.83
CA ASN A 295 -17.54 -24.31 -23.39
C ASN A 295 -18.78 -23.67 -22.79
N ILE A 296 -19.04 -22.40 -23.10
CA ILE A 296 -20.20 -21.66 -22.54
C ILE A 296 -21.56 -22.14 -23.08
N THR A 297 -21.59 -22.98 -24.11
CA THR A 297 -22.83 -23.61 -24.60
C THR A 297 -22.98 -25.06 -24.13
N SER A 298 -21.88 -25.81 -24.03
CA SER A 298 -21.91 -27.24 -23.70
C SER A 298 -21.83 -27.50 -22.20
N ASP A 299 -20.92 -26.83 -21.50
CA ASP A 299 -20.57 -27.12 -20.11
C ASP A 299 -21.69 -26.74 -19.11
N PRO A 300 -22.42 -25.62 -19.28
CA PRO A 300 -23.59 -25.32 -18.43
C PRO A 300 -24.68 -26.39 -18.54
N ILE A 301 -24.87 -26.96 -19.73
CA ILE A 301 -25.86 -28.02 -19.96
C ILE A 301 -25.38 -29.37 -19.40
N GLU A 302 -24.07 -29.63 -19.45
CA GLU A 302 -23.50 -30.76 -18.71
C GLU A 302 -23.75 -30.62 -17.21
N ALA A 303 -23.48 -29.44 -16.64
CA ALA A 303 -23.71 -29.17 -15.23
C ALA A 303 -25.20 -29.34 -14.86
N LEU A 304 -26.12 -28.83 -15.68
CA LEU A 304 -27.57 -28.99 -15.50
C LEU A 304 -28.01 -30.45 -15.47
N ASN A 305 -27.40 -31.30 -16.28
CA ASN A 305 -27.73 -32.73 -16.31
C ASN A 305 -27.09 -33.53 -15.16
N LYS A 306 -26.02 -33.02 -14.54
CA LYS A 306 -25.22 -33.75 -13.53
C LYS A 306 -25.41 -33.25 -12.10
N SER A 307 -26.09 -32.13 -11.90
CA SER A 307 -26.22 -31.49 -10.60
C SER A 307 -27.66 -31.06 -10.31
N ASP A 308 -28.28 -31.71 -9.33
CA ASP A 308 -29.63 -31.36 -8.86
C ASP A 308 -29.68 -30.02 -8.09
N SER A 309 -28.55 -29.52 -7.59
CA SER A 309 -28.46 -28.26 -6.83
C SER A 309 -28.00 -27.06 -7.66
N LEU A 310 -27.87 -27.20 -8.99
CA LEU A 310 -27.63 -26.05 -9.86
C LEU A 310 -28.95 -25.30 -10.06
N VAL A 311 -28.97 -23.99 -9.79
CA VAL A 311 -30.20 -23.19 -9.78
C VAL A 311 -30.21 -22.03 -10.77
N GLY A 312 -29.12 -21.80 -11.51
CA GLY A 312 -29.09 -20.77 -12.53
C GLY A 312 -27.74 -20.60 -13.22
N PHE A 313 -27.71 -19.70 -14.20
CA PHE A 313 -26.51 -19.25 -14.91
C PHE A 313 -26.29 -17.76 -14.69
N GLY A 314 -25.04 -17.30 -14.72
CA GLY A 314 -24.71 -15.91 -14.42
C GLY A 314 -23.47 -15.38 -15.13
N LEU A 315 -23.40 -14.05 -15.25
CA LEU A 315 -22.23 -13.31 -15.72
C LEU A 315 -21.54 -12.65 -14.52
N THR A 316 -20.23 -12.82 -14.43
CA THR A 316 -19.40 -12.33 -13.32
C THR A 316 -18.08 -11.73 -13.80
N MET A 317 -18.07 -11.06 -14.96
CA MET A 317 -16.88 -10.37 -15.46
C MET A 317 -16.37 -9.25 -14.56
N GLU A 318 -15.05 -9.10 -14.47
CA GLU A 318 -14.45 -8.00 -13.71
C GLU A 318 -14.69 -6.65 -14.37
N GLY A 319 -14.62 -6.55 -15.71
CA GLY A 319 -14.92 -5.35 -16.48
C GLY A 319 -15.72 -5.62 -17.75
N GLN A 320 -16.37 -4.58 -18.28
CA GLN A 320 -17.20 -4.62 -19.48
C GLN A 320 -16.53 -3.81 -20.62
N GLU A 321 -15.60 -4.44 -21.35
CA GLU A 321 -14.77 -3.77 -22.38
C GLU A 321 -14.87 -4.40 -23.78
N GLY A 322 -16.04 -4.96 -24.13
CA GLY A 322 -16.32 -5.55 -25.44
C GLY A 322 -16.72 -7.03 -25.38
N ASN A 323 -16.52 -7.76 -26.48
CA ASN A 323 -16.89 -9.18 -26.62
C ASN A 323 -18.39 -9.48 -26.33
N GLU A 324 -19.29 -8.53 -26.61
CA GLU A 324 -20.72 -8.58 -26.24
C GLU A 324 -21.41 -9.91 -26.57
N ILE A 325 -21.14 -10.47 -27.75
CA ILE A 325 -21.74 -11.73 -28.20
C ILE A 325 -21.45 -12.91 -27.25
N VAL A 326 -20.31 -12.89 -26.57
CA VAL A 326 -19.85 -13.95 -25.66
C VAL A 326 -20.67 -13.94 -24.38
N TYR A 327 -21.13 -12.77 -23.93
CA TYR A 327 -22.03 -12.62 -22.79
C TYR A 327 -23.48 -12.94 -23.16
N ASP A 328 -23.94 -12.45 -24.31
CA ASP A 328 -25.29 -12.72 -24.82
C ASP A 328 -25.51 -14.23 -25.04
N LEU A 329 -24.48 -14.95 -25.53
CA LEU A 329 -24.58 -16.38 -25.79
C LEU A 329 -24.87 -17.21 -24.52
N LEU A 330 -24.26 -16.90 -23.38
CA LEU A 330 -24.59 -17.62 -22.13
C LEU A 330 -25.99 -17.27 -21.62
N LEU A 331 -26.39 -16.00 -21.72
CA LEU A 331 -27.72 -15.56 -21.29
C LEU A 331 -28.81 -16.25 -22.14
N ASP A 332 -28.61 -16.37 -23.45
CA ASP A 332 -29.52 -17.13 -24.31
C ASP A 332 -29.44 -18.65 -24.05
N GLN A 333 -28.26 -19.17 -23.68
CA GLN A 333 -28.10 -20.57 -23.28
C GLN A 333 -28.96 -20.92 -22.05
N ALA A 334 -29.23 -19.96 -21.16
CA ALA A 334 -30.14 -20.14 -20.02
C ALA A 334 -31.58 -20.48 -20.41
N TRP A 335 -31.99 -20.13 -21.64
CA TRP A 335 -33.31 -20.42 -22.19
C TRP A 335 -33.36 -21.69 -23.03
N SER A 336 -32.25 -22.42 -23.15
CA SER A 336 -32.15 -23.65 -23.94
C SER A 336 -31.66 -24.82 -23.09
N ALA A 337 -32.43 -25.91 -23.08
CA ALA A 337 -32.02 -27.18 -22.44
C ALA A 337 -30.99 -27.98 -23.25
N LYS A 338 -30.57 -27.48 -24.43
CA LYS A 338 -29.56 -28.09 -25.29
C LYS A 338 -28.47 -27.06 -25.63
N PRO A 339 -27.23 -27.49 -25.90
CA PRO A 339 -26.20 -26.57 -26.38
C PRO A 339 -26.67 -25.82 -27.63
N ILE A 340 -26.50 -24.51 -27.65
CA ILE A 340 -26.85 -23.65 -28.78
C ILE A 340 -25.98 -23.97 -30.01
N ASP A 341 -26.58 -24.02 -31.20
CA ASP A 341 -25.84 -24.04 -32.46
C ASP A 341 -25.18 -22.67 -32.69
N THR A 342 -23.89 -22.60 -32.38
CA THR A 342 -23.10 -21.36 -32.44
C THR A 342 -23.05 -20.77 -33.85
N ARG A 343 -23.14 -21.58 -34.91
CA ARG A 343 -23.13 -21.08 -36.29
C ARG A 343 -24.44 -20.37 -36.61
N ALA A 344 -25.57 -21.00 -36.31
CA ALA A 344 -26.89 -20.39 -36.50
C ALA A 344 -27.06 -19.12 -35.64
N TYR A 345 -26.51 -19.15 -34.41
CA TYR A 345 -26.53 -18.03 -33.48
C TYR A 345 -25.76 -16.82 -34.01
N PHE A 346 -24.48 -17.00 -34.39
CA PHE A 346 -23.64 -15.92 -34.93
C PHE A 346 -24.23 -15.33 -36.22
N ARG A 347 -24.83 -16.14 -37.08
CA ARG A 347 -25.56 -15.61 -38.27
C ARG A 347 -26.75 -14.76 -37.86
N SER A 348 -27.51 -15.16 -36.85
CA SER A 348 -28.63 -14.37 -36.33
C SER A 348 -28.15 -13.06 -35.69
N TRP A 349 -27.04 -13.09 -34.96
CA TRP A 349 -26.36 -11.92 -34.40
C TRP A 349 -26.02 -10.89 -35.46
N VAL A 350 -25.32 -11.30 -36.53
CA VAL A 350 -24.94 -10.42 -37.65
C VAL A 350 -26.16 -9.75 -38.28
N ARG A 351 -27.24 -10.52 -38.50
CA ARG A 351 -28.47 -10.01 -39.08
C ARG A 351 -29.12 -8.94 -38.21
N SER A 352 -29.14 -9.14 -36.89
CA SER A 352 -29.76 -8.22 -35.94
C SER A 352 -28.91 -6.98 -35.70
N ARG A 353 -27.61 -7.17 -35.42
CA ARG A 353 -26.66 -6.12 -35.05
C ARG A 353 -26.45 -5.08 -36.14
N TYR A 354 -26.39 -5.52 -37.40
CA TYR A 354 -26.19 -4.64 -38.56
C TYR A 354 -27.45 -4.44 -39.40
N SER A 355 -28.62 -4.71 -38.80
CA SER A 355 -29.89 -4.49 -39.49
C SER A 355 -30.05 -3.03 -39.94
N GLY A 356 -30.73 -2.85 -41.06
CA GLY A 356 -31.00 -1.55 -41.66
C GLY A 356 -32.00 -1.70 -42.81
N ASN A 357 -32.23 -0.63 -43.56
CA ASN A 357 -33.11 -0.65 -44.75
C ASN A 357 -32.41 -1.27 -45.98
N PHE A 358 -31.71 -2.38 -45.77
CA PHE A 358 -30.93 -3.11 -46.77
C PHE A 358 -30.76 -4.57 -46.34
N SER A 359 -30.31 -5.42 -47.26
CA SER A 359 -29.87 -6.78 -46.91
C SER A 359 -28.43 -6.73 -46.42
N VAL A 360 -28.18 -7.22 -45.20
CA VAL A 360 -26.84 -7.29 -44.63
C VAL A 360 -25.90 -8.04 -45.60
N PRO A 361 -24.74 -7.45 -45.99
CA PRO A 361 -23.81 -8.07 -46.94
C PRO A 361 -23.27 -9.43 -46.46
N ASN A 362 -23.07 -10.37 -47.40
CA ASN A 362 -22.60 -11.73 -47.08
C ASN A 362 -21.18 -11.74 -46.47
N GLU A 363 -20.38 -10.72 -46.77
CA GLU A 363 -19.05 -10.50 -46.23
C GLU A 363 -19.07 -10.47 -44.70
N LEU A 364 -20.06 -9.81 -44.09
CA LEU A 364 -20.16 -9.72 -42.62
C LEU A 364 -20.48 -11.08 -42.00
N TYR A 365 -21.35 -11.87 -42.63
CA TYR A 365 -21.60 -13.24 -42.16
C TYR A 365 -20.35 -14.11 -42.25
N THR A 366 -19.56 -13.96 -43.32
CA THR A 366 -18.31 -14.71 -43.52
C THR A 366 -17.27 -14.31 -42.48
N ALA A 367 -17.11 -13.00 -42.25
CA ALA A 367 -16.17 -12.46 -41.27
C ALA A 367 -16.49 -12.94 -39.84
N TRP A 368 -17.77 -12.90 -39.44
CA TRP A 368 -18.18 -13.41 -38.14
C TRP A 368 -18.11 -14.95 -38.03
N ASP A 369 -18.25 -15.70 -39.12
CA ASP A 369 -18.02 -17.16 -39.12
C ASP A 369 -16.52 -17.46 -38.89
N LEU A 370 -15.61 -16.68 -39.50
CA LEU A 370 -14.17 -16.77 -39.24
C LEU A 370 -13.85 -16.44 -37.77
N LEU A 371 -14.38 -15.35 -37.23
CA LEU A 371 -14.21 -14.98 -35.82
C LEU A 371 -14.76 -16.08 -34.88
N ARG A 372 -15.92 -16.64 -35.21
CA ARG A 372 -16.55 -17.75 -34.48
C ARG A 372 -15.63 -18.96 -34.40
N GLU A 373 -15.02 -19.37 -35.51
CA GLU A 373 -14.19 -20.58 -35.55
C GLU A 373 -12.79 -20.38 -34.93
N THR A 374 -12.36 -19.14 -34.78
CA THR A 374 -11.01 -18.79 -34.34
C THR A 374 -11.01 -17.98 -33.05
N VAL A 375 -11.08 -16.65 -33.14
CA VAL A 375 -10.96 -15.68 -32.03
C VAL A 375 -11.90 -15.99 -30.86
N TYR A 376 -13.14 -16.38 -31.16
CA TYR A 376 -14.17 -16.68 -30.15
C TYR A 376 -14.26 -18.16 -29.77
N ASN A 377 -13.49 -19.04 -30.40
CA ASN A 377 -13.46 -20.47 -30.11
C ASN A 377 -12.07 -20.92 -29.69
N ASN A 378 -11.59 -20.33 -28.59
CA ASN A 378 -10.35 -20.77 -27.99
C ASN A 378 -10.50 -22.18 -27.40
N THR A 379 -9.77 -23.14 -27.98
CA THR A 379 -9.68 -24.52 -27.49
C THR A 379 -8.39 -24.79 -26.72
N ASN A 380 -7.46 -23.82 -26.69
CA ASN A 380 -6.23 -23.93 -25.91
C ASN A 380 -6.47 -23.48 -24.46
N LEU A 381 -6.75 -24.44 -23.58
CA LEU A 381 -7.08 -24.20 -22.18
C LEU A 381 -5.88 -23.83 -21.28
N THR A 382 -4.69 -23.56 -21.84
CA THR A 382 -3.60 -22.91 -21.08
C THR A 382 -3.83 -21.41 -20.92
N THR A 383 -4.53 -20.78 -21.86
CA THR A 383 -4.97 -19.39 -21.78
C THR A 383 -6.48 -19.42 -21.71
N TYR A 384 -7.05 -18.91 -20.63
CA TYR A 384 -8.45 -19.16 -20.31
C TYR A 384 -9.25 -17.88 -20.05
N SER A 385 -8.65 -16.71 -20.29
CA SER A 385 -9.28 -15.41 -20.11
C SER A 385 -8.97 -14.47 -21.27
N VAL A 386 -9.67 -13.33 -21.31
CA VAL A 386 -9.36 -12.24 -22.23
C VAL A 386 -7.90 -11.79 -22.08
N THR A 387 -7.20 -11.65 -23.22
CA THR A 387 -5.77 -11.31 -23.30
C THR A 387 -5.54 -9.82 -23.48
N LYS A 388 -4.35 -9.34 -23.12
CA LYS A 388 -3.88 -7.98 -23.40
C LYS A 388 -2.96 -7.92 -24.60
N SER A 389 -2.97 -6.77 -25.27
CA SER A 389 -1.89 -6.43 -26.20
C SER A 389 -0.64 -6.08 -25.41
N ILE A 390 0.54 -6.50 -25.91
CA ILE A 390 1.80 -6.16 -25.24
C ILE A 390 2.08 -4.65 -25.25
N LEU A 391 1.38 -3.87 -26.08
CA LEU A 391 1.53 -2.41 -26.08
C LEU A 391 1.11 -1.77 -24.74
N GLU A 392 0.23 -2.44 -23.99
CA GLU A 392 -0.37 -1.93 -22.76
C GLU A 392 0.45 -2.23 -21.52
N ILE A 393 1.40 -3.17 -21.59
CA ILE A 393 2.21 -3.60 -20.46
C ILE A 393 3.56 -2.86 -20.45
N SER A 394 4.12 -2.68 -19.26
CA SER A 394 5.44 -2.06 -19.08
C SER A 394 6.50 -2.70 -20.00
N PRO A 395 7.24 -1.91 -20.80
CA PRO A 395 8.22 -2.42 -21.75
C PRO A 395 9.38 -3.18 -21.09
N ASP A 396 9.79 -4.28 -21.70
CA ASP A 396 10.89 -5.13 -21.24
C ASP A 396 11.53 -5.85 -22.44
N ILE A 397 12.79 -6.29 -22.31
CA ILE A 397 13.53 -7.05 -23.33
C ILE A 397 13.10 -8.51 -23.43
N ALA A 398 12.33 -9.02 -22.46
CA ALA A 398 11.87 -10.39 -22.41
C ALA A 398 10.54 -10.52 -21.65
N GLY A 399 9.92 -11.70 -21.75
CA GLY A 399 8.77 -12.05 -20.91
C GLY A 399 7.46 -11.34 -21.24
N LEU A 400 7.36 -10.57 -22.34
CA LEU A 400 6.12 -9.89 -22.75
C LEU A 400 5.21 -10.75 -23.63
N VAL A 401 5.78 -11.55 -24.54
CA VAL A 401 5.05 -12.28 -25.58
C VAL A 401 4.70 -13.69 -25.12
N GLY A 402 3.46 -14.12 -25.37
CA GLY A 402 3.05 -15.51 -25.13
C GLY A 402 2.77 -15.85 -23.66
N ARG A 403 2.44 -14.87 -22.82
CA ARG A 403 1.98 -15.13 -21.45
C ARG A 403 0.66 -15.89 -21.48
N VAL A 404 0.55 -16.92 -20.65
CA VAL A 404 -0.64 -17.78 -20.49
C VAL A 404 -1.18 -17.67 -19.06
N GLY A 405 -2.29 -18.33 -18.76
CA GLY A 405 -2.97 -18.23 -17.46
C GLY A 405 -3.90 -17.02 -17.38
N HIS A 406 -4.03 -16.43 -16.18
CA HIS A 406 -4.84 -15.23 -15.92
C HIS A 406 -4.03 -14.09 -15.26
N TYR A 407 -3.03 -14.43 -14.43
CA TYR A 407 -2.09 -13.48 -13.84
C TYR A 407 -0.65 -14.06 -13.77
N PRO A 408 0.42 -13.31 -14.13
CA PRO A 408 0.40 -12.03 -14.84
C PRO A 408 -0.45 -12.11 -16.12
N THR A 409 -1.08 -11.00 -16.50
CA THR A 409 -2.12 -11.01 -17.53
C THR A 409 -1.66 -11.68 -18.82
N PRO A 410 -2.47 -12.58 -19.43
CA PRO A 410 -2.07 -13.29 -20.61
C PRO A 410 -1.94 -12.38 -21.84
N THR A 411 -0.97 -12.69 -22.69
CA THR A 411 -0.64 -11.97 -23.94
C THR A 411 -0.50 -12.91 -25.13
N SER A 412 -0.78 -14.20 -24.94
CA SER A 412 -0.76 -15.20 -26.00
C SER A 412 -1.88 -14.97 -27.01
N ILE A 413 -1.56 -14.97 -28.31
CA ILE A 413 -2.55 -14.98 -29.37
C ILE A 413 -2.88 -16.44 -29.71
N ASN A 414 -4.11 -16.88 -29.45
CA ASN A 414 -4.53 -18.30 -29.56
C ASN A 414 -5.11 -18.67 -30.94
N TYR A 415 -4.99 -17.77 -31.91
CA TYR A 415 -5.45 -17.95 -33.28
C TYR A 415 -4.36 -17.44 -34.24
N ASP A 416 -4.46 -17.79 -35.53
CA ASP A 416 -3.58 -17.23 -36.55
C ASP A 416 -3.87 -15.72 -36.74
N PRO A 417 -2.94 -14.80 -36.42
CA PRO A 417 -3.19 -13.37 -36.51
C PRO A 417 -3.65 -12.89 -37.90
N ARG A 418 -3.29 -13.64 -38.96
CA ARG A 418 -3.66 -13.32 -40.35
C ARG A 418 -5.16 -13.37 -40.60
N ILE A 419 -5.92 -14.11 -39.78
CA ILE A 419 -7.38 -14.17 -39.87
C ILE A 419 -7.99 -12.78 -39.68
N LEU A 420 -7.42 -11.93 -38.82
CA LEU A 420 -7.95 -10.59 -38.63
C LEU A 420 -7.72 -9.69 -39.85
N ASN A 421 -6.71 -9.96 -40.68
CA ASN A 421 -6.52 -9.24 -41.94
C ASN A 421 -7.71 -9.51 -42.87
N GLU A 422 -8.07 -10.78 -43.03
CA GLU A 422 -9.19 -11.20 -43.85
C GLU A 422 -10.52 -10.67 -43.30
N VAL A 423 -10.75 -10.77 -41.99
CA VAL A 423 -11.94 -10.22 -41.32
C VAL A 423 -12.05 -8.71 -41.56
N TRP A 424 -10.96 -7.96 -41.39
CA TRP A 424 -10.94 -6.52 -41.64
C TRP A 424 -11.24 -6.18 -43.10
N SER A 425 -10.62 -6.90 -44.05
CA SER A 425 -10.87 -6.76 -45.49
C SER A 425 -12.34 -7.04 -45.85
N LEU A 426 -12.96 -8.06 -45.26
CA LEU A 426 -14.38 -8.40 -45.45
C LEU A 426 -15.30 -7.28 -44.95
N PHE A 427 -15.05 -6.73 -43.77
CA PHE A 427 -15.84 -5.58 -43.28
C PHE A 427 -15.67 -4.35 -44.20
N MET A 428 -14.45 -4.00 -44.59
CA MET A 428 -14.21 -2.90 -45.54
C MET A 428 -14.88 -3.15 -46.90
N ASN A 429 -14.96 -4.40 -47.37
CA ASN A 429 -15.70 -4.74 -48.59
C ASN A 429 -17.21 -4.64 -48.42
N ALA A 430 -17.76 -4.98 -47.24
CA ALA A 430 -19.17 -4.85 -46.94
C ALA A 430 -19.63 -3.39 -47.09
N THR A 431 -18.85 -2.41 -46.60
CA THR A 431 -19.18 -0.98 -46.76
C THR A 431 -19.04 -0.45 -48.18
N ARG A 432 -18.24 -1.07 -49.04
CA ARG A 432 -18.22 -0.73 -50.47
C ARG A 432 -19.53 -1.12 -51.16
N LYS A 433 -20.15 -2.22 -50.71
CA LYS A 433 -21.45 -2.68 -51.22
C LYS A 433 -22.61 -1.92 -50.58
N GLU A 434 -22.52 -1.63 -49.28
CA GLU A 434 -23.53 -0.91 -48.52
C GLU A 434 -22.91 0.20 -47.67
N PRO A 435 -22.74 1.42 -48.23
CA PRO A 435 -22.12 2.53 -47.52
C PRO A 435 -22.89 3.00 -46.29
N SER A 436 -24.20 2.71 -46.17
CA SER A 436 -24.98 3.12 -45.00
C SER A 436 -24.55 2.44 -43.70
N LEU A 437 -23.79 1.34 -43.77
CA LEU A 437 -23.18 0.67 -42.61
C LEU A 437 -22.33 1.61 -41.75
N TRP A 438 -21.70 2.64 -42.32
CA TRP A 438 -20.95 3.65 -41.54
C TRP A 438 -21.84 4.49 -40.61
N HIS A 439 -23.16 4.46 -40.78
CA HIS A 439 -24.08 5.12 -39.87
C HIS A 439 -24.64 4.17 -38.80
N ASN A 440 -24.29 2.88 -38.84
CA ASN A 440 -24.67 1.91 -37.82
C ASN A 440 -23.63 1.94 -36.67
N PRO A 441 -24.01 2.34 -35.44
CA PRO A 441 -23.05 2.48 -34.33
C PRO A 441 -22.36 1.17 -33.93
N ALA A 442 -23.05 0.03 -34.08
CA ALA A 442 -22.48 -1.28 -33.77
C ALA A 442 -21.42 -1.68 -34.80
N TYR A 443 -21.63 -1.35 -36.08
CA TYR A 443 -20.64 -1.54 -37.13
C TYR A 443 -19.39 -0.68 -36.89
N GLU A 444 -19.56 0.60 -36.53
CA GLU A 444 -18.44 1.48 -36.20
C GLU A 444 -17.65 0.99 -34.99
N TYR A 445 -18.33 0.49 -33.94
CA TYR A 445 -17.68 -0.12 -32.78
C TYR A 445 -16.83 -1.32 -33.17
N ASP A 446 -17.42 -2.29 -33.88
CA ASP A 446 -16.73 -3.53 -34.24
C ASP A 446 -15.55 -3.24 -35.18
N MET A 447 -15.68 -2.26 -36.09
CA MET A 447 -14.56 -1.85 -36.95
C MET A 447 -13.40 -1.25 -36.19
N VAL A 448 -13.66 -0.44 -35.16
CA VAL A 448 -12.60 0.08 -34.29
C VAL A 448 -11.94 -1.05 -33.52
N ASP A 449 -12.73 -1.98 -32.96
CA ASP A 449 -12.20 -3.08 -32.14
C ASP A 449 -11.38 -4.10 -32.95
N ILE A 450 -11.87 -4.49 -34.13
CA ILE A 450 -11.14 -5.36 -35.06
C ILE A 450 -9.83 -4.70 -35.50
N THR A 451 -9.87 -3.40 -35.85
CA THR A 451 -8.66 -2.66 -36.25
C THR A 451 -7.65 -2.57 -35.10
N ARG A 452 -8.12 -2.27 -33.88
CA ARG A 452 -7.31 -2.24 -32.66
C ARG A 452 -6.62 -3.59 -32.43
N GLN A 453 -7.37 -4.69 -32.48
CA GLN A 453 -6.82 -6.03 -32.26
C GLN A 453 -5.80 -6.41 -33.35
N LEU A 454 -6.11 -6.14 -34.62
CA LEU A 454 -5.20 -6.39 -35.75
C LEU A 454 -3.87 -5.62 -35.61
N MET A 455 -3.93 -4.33 -35.29
CA MET A 455 -2.73 -3.52 -35.07
C MET A 455 -1.98 -3.92 -33.80
N GLY A 456 -2.69 -4.32 -32.74
CA GLY A 456 -2.10 -4.89 -31.52
C GLY A 456 -1.36 -6.19 -31.79
N ASN A 457 -1.88 -7.06 -32.64
CA ASN A 457 -1.18 -8.28 -33.08
C ASN A 457 0.10 -7.94 -33.86
N ALA A 458 0.02 -6.97 -34.77
CA ALA A 458 1.17 -6.52 -35.55
C ALA A 458 2.29 -5.90 -34.69
N PHE A 459 1.92 -5.25 -33.57
CA PHE A 459 2.87 -4.68 -32.62
C PHE A 459 3.86 -5.73 -32.07
N VAL A 460 3.41 -6.97 -31.87
CA VAL A 460 4.25 -8.09 -31.39
C VAL A 460 5.42 -8.36 -32.34
N ASN A 461 5.18 -8.28 -33.65
CA ASN A 461 6.22 -8.52 -34.66
C ASN A 461 7.25 -7.38 -34.66
N ILE A 462 6.80 -6.13 -34.60
CA ILE A 462 7.70 -4.95 -34.57
C ILE A 462 8.55 -4.95 -33.30
N TYR A 463 7.94 -5.28 -32.14
CA TYR A 463 8.66 -5.49 -30.90
C TYR A 463 9.71 -6.60 -31.02
N SER A 464 9.35 -7.74 -31.61
CA SER A 464 10.29 -8.86 -31.79
C SER A 464 11.46 -8.49 -32.70
N ASP A 465 11.22 -7.70 -33.75
CA ASP A 465 12.25 -7.16 -34.63
C ASP A 465 13.16 -6.14 -33.92
N LEU A 466 12.60 -5.30 -33.05
CA LEU A 466 13.35 -4.37 -32.19
C LEU A 466 14.30 -5.15 -31.27
N ILE A 467 13.79 -6.15 -30.54
CA ILE A 467 14.61 -6.98 -29.63
C ILE A 467 15.67 -7.76 -30.40
N SER A 468 15.33 -8.30 -31.58
CA SER A 468 16.29 -9.01 -32.45
C SER A 468 17.39 -8.07 -32.95
N SER A 469 17.02 -6.85 -33.33
CA SER A 469 17.97 -5.81 -33.75
C SER A 469 18.90 -5.41 -32.62
N TRP A 470 18.37 -5.24 -31.41
CA TRP A 470 19.15 -4.91 -30.22
C TRP A 470 20.11 -6.03 -29.80
N LYS A 471 19.70 -7.30 -29.95
CA LYS A 471 20.53 -8.47 -29.68
C LYS A 471 21.63 -8.70 -30.73
N SER A 472 21.55 -8.06 -31.89
CA SER A 472 22.53 -8.20 -32.96
C SER A 472 23.88 -7.54 -32.61
N LYS A 473 24.99 -8.14 -33.08
CA LYS A 473 26.36 -7.63 -32.88
C LYS A 473 26.89 -6.76 -34.04
N THR A 474 26.02 -6.34 -34.96
CA THR A 474 26.44 -5.64 -36.19
C THR A 474 26.75 -4.16 -35.96
N GLU A 475 27.65 -3.57 -36.75
CA GLU A 475 28.05 -2.14 -36.65
C GLU A 475 26.87 -1.14 -36.77
N ASN A 476 25.74 -1.55 -37.39
CA ASN A 476 24.55 -0.71 -37.57
C ASN A 476 23.43 -0.93 -36.53
N ARG A 477 23.75 -1.54 -35.38
CA ARG A 477 22.76 -1.90 -34.33
C ARG A 477 21.93 -0.70 -33.86
N THR A 478 22.56 0.40 -33.46
CA THR A 478 21.87 1.56 -32.88
C THR A 478 20.89 2.18 -33.88
N ALA A 479 21.28 2.37 -35.14
CA ALA A 479 20.38 2.88 -36.18
C ALA A 479 19.16 1.96 -36.42
N LYS A 480 19.35 0.64 -36.40
CA LYS A 480 18.25 -0.33 -36.50
C LYS A 480 17.32 -0.28 -35.29
N VAL A 481 17.86 -0.18 -34.09
CA VAL A 481 17.08 -0.05 -32.85
C VAL A 481 16.25 1.23 -32.89
N THR A 482 16.85 2.38 -33.20
CA THR A 482 16.13 3.65 -33.34
C THR A 482 15.01 3.57 -34.38
N SER A 483 15.29 3.03 -35.57
CA SER A 483 14.27 2.89 -36.63
C SER A 483 13.11 1.98 -36.22
N GLN A 484 13.37 0.87 -35.54
CA GLN A 484 12.30 -0.03 -35.06
C GLN A 484 11.52 0.58 -33.90
N SER A 485 12.18 1.32 -33.00
CA SER A 485 11.52 2.10 -31.95
C SER A 485 10.61 3.17 -32.54
N GLU A 486 11.07 3.96 -33.50
CA GLU A 486 10.23 4.95 -34.21
C GLU A 486 9.02 4.29 -34.88
N ARG A 487 9.23 3.16 -35.57
CA ARG A 487 8.15 2.40 -36.19
C ARG A 487 7.10 1.94 -35.16
N LEU A 488 7.54 1.49 -33.99
CA LEU A 488 6.65 1.11 -32.90
C LEU A 488 5.84 2.32 -32.39
N LEU A 489 6.51 3.46 -32.18
CA LEU A 489 5.87 4.71 -31.74
C LEU A 489 4.87 5.28 -32.76
N ASP A 490 5.15 5.14 -34.06
CA ASP A 490 4.25 5.54 -35.13
C ASP A 490 3.01 4.63 -35.19
N LEU A 491 3.19 3.32 -34.95
CA LEU A 491 2.05 2.40 -34.87
C LEU A 491 1.14 2.77 -33.70
N LEU A 492 1.69 3.10 -32.52
CA LEU A 492 0.90 3.57 -31.38
C LEU A 492 0.11 4.84 -31.71
N SER A 493 0.72 5.80 -32.41
CA SER A 493 0.00 6.99 -32.88
C SER A 493 -1.12 6.68 -33.87
N ALA A 494 -0.93 5.69 -34.75
CA ALA A 494 -1.98 5.24 -35.65
C ALA A 494 -3.14 4.55 -34.90
N ILE A 495 -2.83 3.71 -33.90
CA ILE A 495 -3.85 3.06 -33.05
C ILE A 495 -4.64 4.13 -32.29
N ASP A 496 -3.97 5.05 -31.60
CA ASP A 496 -4.62 6.15 -30.84
C ASP A 496 -5.59 6.95 -31.72
N LYS A 497 -5.21 7.22 -32.98
CA LYS A 497 -6.06 7.92 -33.95
C LYS A 497 -7.31 7.11 -34.33
N VAL A 498 -7.19 5.80 -34.54
CA VAL A 498 -8.35 4.93 -34.83
C VAL A 498 -9.31 4.92 -33.64
N LEU A 499 -8.77 4.70 -32.42
CA LEU A 499 -9.57 4.66 -31.20
C LEU A 499 -10.28 5.99 -30.92
N SER A 500 -9.67 7.12 -31.29
CA SER A 500 -10.26 8.46 -31.09
C SER A 500 -11.57 8.68 -31.87
N CYS A 501 -11.88 7.82 -32.84
CA CYS A 501 -13.11 7.89 -33.62
C CYS A 501 -14.34 7.29 -32.90
N ASN A 502 -14.17 6.65 -31.73
CA ASN A 502 -15.29 6.09 -30.99
C ASN A 502 -15.16 6.37 -29.48
N LYS A 503 -16.22 6.93 -28.87
CA LYS A 503 -16.22 7.35 -27.46
C LYS A 503 -16.01 6.21 -26.46
N ASN A 504 -16.29 4.97 -26.86
CA ASN A 504 -16.16 3.78 -26.03
C ASN A 504 -14.68 3.34 -25.87
N PHE A 505 -13.76 3.93 -26.63
CA PHE A 505 -12.33 3.67 -26.56
C PHE A 505 -11.55 4.94 -26.17
N SER A 506 -12.07 5.73 -25.22
CA SER A 506 -11.54 7.08 -24.92
C SER A 506 -11.28 7.29 -23.43
N LEU A 507 -10.04 7.66 -23.11
CA LEU A 507 -9.64 8.07 -21.76
C LEU A 507 -10.42 9.31 -21.29
N THR A 508 -10.75 10.21 -22.21
CA THR A 508 -11.47 11.45 -21.91
C THR A 508 -12.87 11.16 -21.38
N THR A 509 -13.53 10.12 -21.90
CA THR A 509 -14.85 9.70 -21.41
C THR A 509 -14.73 9.29 -19.95
N TRP A 510 -13.79 8.39 -19.62
CA TRP A 510 -13.57 7.91 -18.26
C TRP A 510 -13.19 9.02 -17.27
N ILE A 511 -12.24 9.88 -17.64
CA ILE A 511 -11.80 11.00 -16.77
C ILE A 511 -12.93 12.01 -16.58
N SER A 512 -13.70 12.31 -17.62
CA SER A 512 -14.80 13.28 -17.51
C SER A 512 -15.89 12.76 -16.57
N SER A 513 -16.29 11.49 -16.70
CA SER A 513 -17.22 10.83 -15.77
C SER A 513 -16.71 10.89 -14.32
N ALA A 514 -15.42 10.64 -14.08
CA ALA A 514 -14.83 10.74 -12.74
C ALA A 514 -14.89 12.18 -12.18
N ARG A 515 -14.52 13.18 -13.00
CA ARG A 515 -14.53 14.59 -12.58
C ARG A 515 -15.93 15.12 -12.36
N ASP A 516 -16.96 14.61 -13.04
CA ASP A 516 -18.33 15.08 -12.87
C ASP A 516 -18.91 14.78 -11.49
N TRP A 517 -18.32 13.83 -10.75
CA TRP A 517 -18.64 13.58 -9.35
C TRP A 517 -18.05 14.62 -8.37
N GLY A 518 -17.11 15.45 -8.81
CA GLY A 518 -16.45 16.48 -7.99
C GLY A 518 -17.12 17.84 -8.11
N ASN A 519 -17.29 18.53 -6.98
CA ASN A 519 -17.90 19.87 -6.94
C ASN A 519 -16.87 21.00 -6.81
N THR A 520 -15.65 20.68 -6.41
CA THR A 520 -14.51 21.61 -6.27
C THR A 520 -13.34 21.14 -7.13
N THR A 521 -12.38 22.01 -7.43
CA THR A 521 -11.20 21.62 -8.21
C THR A 521 -10.46 20.44 -7.55
N GLU A 522 -10.29 20.48 -6.24
CA GLU A 522 -9.58 19.46 -5.46
C GLU A 522 -10.29 18.10 -5.52
N SER A 523 -11.62 18.08 -5.35
CA SER A 523 -12.40 16.83 -5.45
C SER A 523 -12.43 16.27 -6.87
N LYS A 524 -12.47 17.14 -7.90
CA LYS A 524 -12.35 16.71 -9.31
C LYS A 524 -11.00 16.09 -9.60
N ASP A 525 -9.94 16.71 -9.13
CA ASP A 525 -8.56 16.23 -9.32
C ASP A 525 -8.32 14.92 -8.56
N PHE A 526 -8.91 14.76 -7.37
CA PHE A 526 -8.89 13.50 -6.62
C PHE A 526 -9.58 12.34 -7.38
N PHE A 527 -10.75 12.58 -7.96
CA PHE A 527 -11.45 11.55 -8.74
C PHE A 527 -10.73 11.23 -10.05
N GLU A 528 -10.17 12.23 -10.73
CA GLU A 528 -9.32 12.00 -11.89
C GLU A 528 -8.07 11.17 -11.53
N TYR A 529 -7.40 11.49 -10.43
CA TYR A 529 -6.26 10.71 -9.94
C TYR A 529 -6.65 9.24 -9.72
N ASN A 530 -7.80 8.98 -9.09
CA ASN A 530 -8.30 7.61 -8.90
C ASN A 530 -8.57 6.90 -10.22
N ALA A 531 -9.22 7.58 -11.16
CA ALA A 531 -9.54 7.07 -12.49
C ALA A 531 -8.27 6.70 -13.29
N ARG A 532 -7.25 7.56 -13.23
CA ARG A 532 -5.93 7.36 -13.86
C ARG A 532 -5.16 6.22 -13.21
N ASN A 533 -5.09 6.23 -11.88
CA ASN A 533 -4.30 5.27 -11.14
C ASN A 533 -4.82 3.85 -11.35
N GLN A 534 -6.14 3.65 -11.28
CA GLN A 534 -6.74 2.32 -11.44
C GLN A 534 -6.34 1.64 -12.75
N ILE A 535 -6.39 2.37 -13.87
CA ILE A 535 -6.09 1.82 -15.21
C ILE A 535 -4.60 1.81 -15.53
N THR A 536 -3.73 2.20 -14.59
CA THR A 536 -2.27 2.24 -14.75
C THR A 536 -1.56 1.55 -13.58
N LEU A 537 -1.11 2.29 -12.57
CA LEU A 537 -0.32 1.77 -11.45
C LEU A 537 -1.12 0.90 -10.47
N TRP A 538 -2.44 1.05 -10.43
CA TRP A 538 -3.41 0.39 -9.55
C TRP A 538 -3.22 0.65 -8.04
N GLY A 539 -2.03 1.05 -7.60
CA GLY A 539 -1.74 1.46 -6.23
C GLY A 539 -0.79 2.67 -6.17
N PRO A 540 -0.42 3.12 -4.96
CA PRO A 540 0.40 4.31 -4.77
C PRO A 540 1.83 4.18 -5.32
N THR A 541 2.36 2.96 -5.44
CA THR A 541 3.73 2.71 -5.95
C THR A 541 3.79 1.73 -7.11
N GLY A 542 2.64 1.38 -7.71
CA GLY A 542 2.60 0.46 -8.84
C GLY A 542 2.46 -1.01 -8.46
N GLU A 543 1.83 -1.29 -7.32
CA GLU A 543 1.68 -2.61 -6.69
C GLU A 543 1.11 -3.67 -7.65
N ILE A 544 0.16 -3.29 -8.50
CA ILE A 544 -0.46 -4.17 -9.51
C ILE A 544 -0.53 -3.46 -10.87
N SER A 545 0.61 -2.88 -11.26
CA SER A 545 0.74 -2.10 -12.48
C SER A 545 0.21 -2.83 -13.72
N ASP A 546 -0.48 -2.06 -14.54
CA ASP A 546 -1.14 -2.47 -15.78
C ASP A 546 -2.20 -3.57 -15.62
N TYR A 547 -2.66 -3.93 -14.40
CA TYR A 547 -3.72 -4.95 -14.24
C TYR A 547 -5.01 -4.56 -14.93
N ALA A 548 -5.42 -3.30 -14.81
CA ALA A 548 -6.63 -2.76 -15.44
C ALA A 548 -6.34 -1.80 -16.60
N SER A 549 -5.19 -1.97 -17.26
CA SER A 549 -4.86 -1.23 -18.50
C SER A 549 -5.99 -1.29 -19.53
N LYS A 550 -6.07 -0.25 -20.35
CA LYS A 550 -7.06 -0.11 -21.43
C LYS A 550 -6.37 0.31 -22.72
N ALA A 551 -6.78 -0.22 -23.86
CA ALA A 551 -6.41 0.31 -25.17
C ALA A 551 -7.35 1.45 -25.55
N TRP A 552 -7.19 2.61 -24.90
CA TRP A 552 -7.99 3.82 -25.12
C TRP A 552 -7.18 4.95 -25.78
N ALA A 553 -7.82 5.71 -26.66
CA ALA A 553 -7.30 6.97 -27.17
C ALA A 553 -7.03 7.94 -26.02
N GLY A 554 -5.95 8.71 -26.14
CA GLY A 554 -5.41 9.55 -25.07
C GLY A 554 -4.54 8.76 -24.10
N LEU A 555 -4.93 7.56 -23.68
CA LEU A 555 -4.08 6.70 -22.83
C LEU A 555 -2.91 6.12 -23.62
N ILE A 556 -3.14 5.69 -24.86
CA ILE A 556 -2.06 5.26 -25.76
C ILE A 556 -1.06 6.39 -25.98
N SER A 557 -1.52 7.55 -26.41
CA SER A 557 -0.63 8.66 -26.76
C SER A 557 0.08 9.29 -25.56
N SER A 558 -0.54 9.31 -24.37
CA SER A 558 -0.01 10.04 -23.20
C SER A 558 0.67 9.18 -22.15
N TYR A 559 0.41 7.87 -22.11
CA TYR A 559 0.97 6.96 -21.12
C TYR A 559 1.80 5.84 -21.77
N TYR A 560 1.21 5.06 -22.69
CA TYR A 560 1.94 3.93 -23.28
C TYR A 560 3.05 4.37 -24.25
N LYS A 561 2.76 5.31 -25.15
CA LYS A 561 3.74 5.78 -26.14
C LYS A 561 5.00 6.37 -25.47
N PRO A 562 4.90 7.22 -24.43
CA PRO A 562 6.08 7.66 -23.68
C PRO A 562 6.88 6.52 -23.03
N ARG A 563 6.23 5.50 -22.45
CA ARG A 563 6.94 4.32 -21.89
C ARG A 563 7.76 3.61 -22.96
N TRP A 564 7.16 3.35 -24.12
CA TRP A 564 7.85 2.74 -25.26
C TRP A 564 8.95 3.62 -25.84
N SER A 565 8.82 4.95 -25.74
CA SER A 565 9.89 5.89 -26.13
C SER A 565 11.08 5.76 -25.19
N ILE A 566 10.85 5.82 -23.88
CA ILE A 566 11.90 5.65 -22.85
C ILE A 566 12.63 4.32 -23.07
N PHE A 567 11.89 3.24 -23.33
CA PHE A 567 12.47 1.94 -23.63
C PHE A 567 13.32 1.95 -24.90
N GLY A 568 12.79 2.50 -26.00
CA GLY A 568 13.50 2.61 -27.28
C GLY A 568 14.79 3.41 -27.18
N ASP A 569 14.75 4.54 -26.47
CA ASP A 569 15.90 5.41 -26.21
C ASP A 569 16.95 4.66 -25.36
N TYR A 570 16.52 4.01 -24.28
CA TYR A 570 17.39 3.22 -23.40
C TYR A 570 18.09 2.08 -24.17
N LEU A 571 17.38 1.36 -25.04
CA LEU A 571 17.98 0.32 -25.88
C LEU A 571 18.91 0.88 -26.97
N GLY A 572 18.65 2.09 -27.46
CA GLY A 572 19.52 2.78 -28.42
C GLY A 572 20.89 3.13 -27.82
N GLU A 573 20.88 3.60 -26.57
CA GLU A 573 22.08 3.98 -25.81
C GLU A 573 22.85 2.79 -25.26
N LYS A 574 22.15 1.79 -24.68
CA LYS A 574 22.77 0.67 -23.97
C LYS A 574 22.95 -0.55 -24.87
N ASN A 575 24.02 -1.30 -24.66
CA ASN A 575 24.23 -2.63 -25.27
C ASN A 575 23.94 -3.75 -24.25
N GLN A 576 24.05 -5.01 -24.68
CA GLN A 576 23.76 -6.16 -23.81
C GLN A 576 24.61 -6.20 -22.53
N THR A 577 25.85 -5.72 -22.56
CA THR A 577 26.73 -5.71 -21.37
C THR A 577 26.48 -4.53 -20.43
N SER A 578 25.89 -3.45 -20.94
CA SER A 578 25.58 -2.23 -20.17
C SER A 578 24.10 -2.09 -19.83
N TYR A 579 23.27 -3.08 -20.18
CA TYR A 579 21.85 -3.09 -19.88
C TYR A 579 21.64 -3.30 -18.38
N ASN A 580 20.84 -2.43 -17.77
CA ASN A 580 20.46 -2.51 -16.38
C ASN A 580 18.92 -2.41 -16.25
N GLU A 581 18.29 -3.54 -15.96
CA GLU A 581 16.84 -3.63 -15.80
C GLU A 581 16.32 -2.72 -14.68
N THR A 582 17.05 -2.60 -13.56
CA THR A 582 16.67 -1.74 -12.43
C THR A 582 16.69 -0.27 -12.82
N GLU A 583 17.68 0.15 -13.62
CA GLU A 583 17.77 1.53 -14.14
C GLU A 583 16.59 1.85 -15.07
N LEU A 584 16.27 0.96 -16.01
CA LEU A 584 15.13 1.11 -16.91
C LEU A 584 13.81 1.17 -16.13
N LYS A 585 13.58 0.24 -15.19
CA LYS A 585 12.37 0.23 -14.35
C LYS A 585 12.24 1.51 -13.53
N ALA A 586 13.35 2.06 -13.00
CA ALA A 586 13.34 3.33 -12.29
C ALA A 586 13.05 4.54 -13.20
N GLN A 587 13.45 4.50 -14.48
CA GLN A 587 13.08 5.53 -15.46
C GLN A 587 11.58 5.48 -15.80
N LEU A 588 11.07 4.29 -16.09
CA LEU A 588 9.65 4.06 -16.36
C LEU A 588 8.80 4.48 -15.16
N HIS A 589 9.14 4.01 -13.97
CA HIS A 589 8.39 4.30 -12.75
C HIS A 589 8.32 5.81 -12.44
N ARG A 590 9.42 6.55 -12.62
CA ARG A 590 9.42 8.02 -12.44
C ARG A 590 8.45 8.71 -13.39
N PHE A 591 8.44 8.31 -14.66
CA PHE A 591 7.47 8.80 -15.63
C PHE A 591 6.04 8.44 -15.21
N GLU A 592 5.78 7.18 -14.88
CA GLU A 592 4.44 6.68 -14.56
C GLU A 592 3.86 7.37 -13.33
N MET A 593 4.68 7.61 -12.29
CA MET A 593 4.32 8.39 -11.11
C MET A 593 4.02 9.85 -11.48
N SER A 594 4.85 10.48 -12.31
CA SER A 594 4.61 11.87 -12.76
C SER A 594 3.29 12.01 -13.53
N TRP A 595 2.89 10.99 -14.30
CA TRP A 595 1.67 11.01 -15.10
C TRP A 595 0.40 11.00 -14.25
N GLN A 596 0.46 10.44 -13.04
CA GLN A 596 -0.66 10.43 -12.09
C GLN A 596 -1.09 11.83 -11.66
N GLY A 597 -0.11 12.73 -11.46
CA GLY A 597 -0.32 14.08 -10.92
C GLY A 597 -0.62 15.15 -11.98
N GLN A 598 -0.71 14.79 -13.26
CA GLN A 598 -1.02 15.75 -14.32
C GLN A 598 -2.50 16.14 -14.25
N SER A 599 -2.84 17.24 -13.55
CA SER A 599 -4.17 17.83 -13.62
C SER A 599 -4.36 18.55 -14.95
N ARG A 600 -5.62 18.71 -15.38
CA ARG A 600 -6.01 19.33 -16.64
C ARG A 600 -5.43 20.76 -16.75
N GLU A 601 -4.29 20.94 -17.41
CA GLU A 601 -3.92 22.26 -17.91
C GLU A 601 -4.96 22.70 -18.96
N PRO A 602 -5.34 23.99 -19.00
CA PRO A 602 -6.10 24.55 -20.10
C PRO A 602 -5.22 24.53 -21.36
N GLY A 603 -5.32 23.47 -22.16
CA GLY A 603 -4.55 23.33 -23.41
C GLY A 603 -4.33 21.91 -23.92
N ILE A 604 -4.44 20.89 -23.05
CA ILE A 604 -4.37 19.49 -23.46
C ILE A 604 -5.79 19.02 -23.84
N SER A 605 -6.12 19.17 -25.12
CA SER A 605 -7.19 18.41 -25.75
C SER A 605 -6.77 16.94 -25.75
N TRP A 606 -7.34 16.12 -24.87
CA TRP A 606 -7.23 14.66 -24.88
C TRP A 606 -8.00 14.05 -26.08
N ALA A 607 -7.82 14.64 -27.27
CA ALA A 607 -8.61 14.47 -28.48
C ALA A 607 -10.10 14.82 -28.33
N ASN A 608 -10.41 16.12 -28.43
CA ASN A 608 -11.63 16.55 -29.11
C ASN A 608 -11.32 16.97 -30.57
N SER A 609 -10.32 16.33 -31.19
CA SER A 609 -10.23 16.39 -32.65
C SER A 609 -11.39 15.55 -33.17
N SER A 610 -12.42 16.21 -33.70
CA SER A 610 -13.46 15.50 -34.44
C SER A 610 -12.78 14.55 -35.42
N CYS A 611 -12.95 13.24 -35.21
CA CYS A 611 -12.56 12.26 -36.22
C CYS A 611 -13.26 12.69 -37.51
N ARG A 612 -12.50 12.87 -38.60
CA ARG A 612 -13.04 13.31 -39.91
C ARG A 612 -13.86 12.19 -40.60
N GLY A 613 -14.54 11.34 -39.83
CA GLY A 613 -15.14 10.07 -40.22
C GLY A 613 -14.19 8.88 -40.05
N LEU A 614 -14.65 7.80 -39.40
CA LEU A 614 -13.88 6.58 -39.16
C LEU A 614 -13.33 5.99 -40.46
N GLU A 615 -14.15 5.96 -41.52
CA GLU A 615 -13.75 5.46 -42.84
C GLU A 615 -12.47 6.14 -43.37
N VAL A 616 -12.40 7.47 -43.29
CA VAL A 616 -11.25 8.25 -43.79
C VAL A 616 -10.00 7.92 -42.97
N VAL A 617 -10.15 7.77 -41.66
CA VAL A 617 -9.04 7.39 -40.78
C VAL A 617 -8.52 6.00 -41.13
N LEU A 618 -9.41 5.01 -41.28
CA LEU A 618 -9.05 3.63 -41.63
C LEU A 618 -8.38 3.53 -43.01
N ARG A 619 -8.87 4.27 -44.01
CA ARG A 619 -8.22 4.34 -45.34
C ARG A 619 -6.81 4.91 -45.26
N ASN A 620 -6.61 5.99 -44.50
CA ASN A 620 -5.28 6.61 -44.35
C ASN A 620 -4.31 5.70 -43.56
N VAL A 621 -4.79 5.06 -42.50
CA VAL A 621 -3.98 4.15 -41.67
C VAL A 621 -3.59 2.91 -42.48
N SER A 622 -4.52 2.29 -43.20
CA SER A 622 -4.23 1.13 -44.06
C SER A 622 -3.26 1.45 -45.19
N GLN A 623 -3.34 2.65 -45.78
CA GLN A 623 -2.36 3.12 -46.78
C GLN A 623 -0.96 3.36 -46.18
N SER A 624 -0.90 3.81 -44.93
CA SER A 624 0.37 4.05 -44.23
C SER A 624 1.02 2.75 -43.72
N TRP A 625 0.22 1.70 -43.52
CA TRP A 625 0.63 0.41 -42.96
C TRP A 625 0.22 -0.78 -43.84
N PRO A 626 0.55 -0.81 -45.14
CA PRO A 626 0.03 -1.81 -46.07
C PRO A 626 0.41 -3.25 -45.66
N SER A 627 1.57 -3.46 -45.03
CA SER A 627 1.98 -4.79 -44.56
C SER A 627 1.12 -5.35 -43.43
N ILE A 628 0.41 -4.50 -42.69
CA ILE A 628 -0.47 -4.89 -41.58
C ILE A 628 -1.87 -5.23 -42.12
N PHE A 629 -2.34 -4.52 -43.16
CA PHE A 629 -3.71 -4.62 -43.68
C PHE A 629 -3.85 -5.40 -45.00
N ALA A 630 -2.75 -5.80 -45.64
CA ALA A 630 -2.83 -6.59 -46.88
C ALA A 630 -3.23 -8.04 -46.59
N ASP A 631 -4.10 -8.58 -47.46
CA ASP A 631 -4.38 -10.00 -47.52
C ASP A 631 -3.13 -10.72 -48.06
N HIS A 632 -2.54 -11.62 -47.26
CA HIS A 632 -1.61 -12.60 -47.84
C HIS A 632 -2.45 -13.62 -48.62
N VAL A 633 -2.59 -13.41 -49.93
CA VAL A 633 -3.01 -14.47 -50.85
C VAL A 633 -1.97 -15.58 -50.71
N PRO A 634 -2.34 -16.80 -50.25
CA PRO A 634 -1.44 -17.93 -50.29
C PRO A 634 -1.04 -18.16 -51.75
N ASP A 635 0.26 -18.25 -52.04
CA ASP A 635 0.75 -18.66 -53.34
C ASP A 635 0.07 -19.96 -53.77
N GLY A 636 -0.72 -19.89 -54.86
CA GLY A 636 -1.13 -21.05 -55.65
C GLY A 636 -2.49 -21.66 -55.30
N GLY A 637 -3.54 -21.16 -55.96
CA GLY A 637 -4.83 -21.86 -56.02
C GLY A 637 -5.85 -21.08 -56.83
N ASN A 638 -5.76 -21.18 -58.17
CA ASN A 638 -6.77 -20.73 -59.12
C ASN A 638 -8.20 -20.88 -58.58
N LEU A 639 -9.01 -19.82 -58.67
CA LEU A 639 -10.39 -19.88 -59.15
C LEU A 639 -10.89 -18.44 -59.44
N LEU A 640 -10.95 -18.16 -60.75
CA LEU A 640 -11.90 -17.28 -61.44
C LEU A 640 -11.62 -15.77 -61.49
N GLU A 641 -10.92 -15.38 -62.56
CA GLU A 641 -11.15 -14.14 -63.31
C GLU A 641 -12.63 -14.01 -63.75
N LYS A 642 -13.17 -12.79 -63.73
CA LYS A 642 -13.50 -12.04 -64.97
C LYS A 642 -14.17 -10.67 -64.74
N ASP A 643 -13.68 -9.72 -65.55
CA ASP A 643 -14.30 -8.50 -66.11
C ASP A 643 -14.63 -7.35 -65.10
N SER A 644 -14.34 -6.07 -65.33
CA SER A 644 -14.25 -5.30 -66.58
C SER A 644 -13.49 -3.96 -66.42
N GLU A 645 -13.05 -3.43 -67.55
CA GLU A 645 -12.17 -2.28 -67.81
C GLU A 645 -12.74 -0.85 -67.65
N SER A 646 -11.80 0.10 -67.50
CA SER A 646 -11.71 1.48 -68.06
C SER A 646 -12.61 2.62 -67.52
N TYR A 647 -11.99 3.78 -67.23
CA TYR A 647 -12.20 5.07 -67.94
C TYR A 647 -11.17 6.16 -67.48
N HIS A 648 -10.73 6.95 -68.46
CA HIS A 648 -9.75 8.08 -68.56
C HIS A 648 -9.90 9.22 -67.51
N GLU A 649 -8.81 9.91 -67.05
CA GLU A 649 -8.13 11.13 -67.62
C GLU A 649 -9.07 12.38 -67.66
N GLU A 650 -8.76 13.64 -67.32
CA GLU A 650 -7.53 14.46 -67.22
C GLU A 650 -7.90 15.86 -66.61
N HIS A 651 -6.92 16.77 -66.47
CA HIS A 651 -6.92 18.21 -66.10
C HIS A 651 -6.65 18.56 -64.61
N SER A 652 -5.72 19.45 -64.22
CA SER A 652 -4.91 20.45 -64.93
C SER A 652 -3.65 20.84 -64.12
N LYS A 653 -2.54 21.13 -64.81
CA LYS A 653 -1.34 21.83 -64.30
C LYS A 653 -1.46 23.34 -64.57
N LEU A 654 -0.75 24.16 -63.76
CA LEU A 654 0.30 25.15 -64.16
C LEU A 654 0.46 26.19 -63.02
N LEU A 655 1.62 26.18 -62.33
CA LEU A 655 2.70 27.21 -62.36
C LEU A 655 2.42 28.41 -61.42
N ASP A 656 3.37 29.03 -60.70
CA ASP A 656 4.82 28.94 -60.70
C ASP A 656 5.42 29.64 -59.45
N THR A 657 6.61 29.18 -59.05
CA THR A 657 7.80 29.91 -58.52
C THR A 657 7.70 30.87 -57.32
N ALA A 658 8.48 30.60 -56.25
CA ALA A 658 9.80 31.22 -55.98
C ALA A 658 10.22 31.15 -54.49
N ASP A 659 11.33 30.47 -54.23
CA ASP A 659 12.25 30.58 -53.06
C ASP A 659 13.27 31.74 -53.38
N PRO A 660 14.09 32.38 -52.48
CA PRO A 660 14.50 31.97 -51.13
C PRO A 660 14.87 33.04 -50.04
N ARG A 661 15.09 32.51 -48.83
CA ARG A 661 16.10 32.88 -47.78
C ARG A 661 15.88 34.01 -46.74
N SER A 662 16.00 33.56 -45.47
CA SER A 662 16.62 34.15 -44.26
C SER A 662 16.03 35.39 -43.58
N HIS A 663 15.66 35.27 -42.29
CA HIS A 663 16.29 36.01 -41.17
C HIS A 663 15.78 35.60 -39.77
N SER A 664 16.75 35.30 -38.91
CA SER A 664 16.87 35.51 -37.45
C SER A 664 15.66 35.89 -36.55
N CYS A 665 15.57 35.12 -35.45
CA CYS A 665 15.32 35.50 -34.05
C CYS A 665 13.98 36.17 -33.66
N PRO A 666 13.22 35.59 -32.72
CA PRO A 666 12.32 36.34 -31.84
C PRO A 666 12.95 36.56 -30.47
N THR A 667 12.94 37.82 -30.10
CA THR A 667 13.29 38.47 -28.85
C THR A 667 12.51 38.00 -27.63
N LEU A 668 13.19 38.07 -26.48
CA LEU A 668 12.65 38.15 -25.12
C LEU A 668 11.33 38.94 -25.04
N GLN A 669 10.26 38.27 -24.63
CA GLN A 669 9.08 38.91 -24.04
C GLN A 669 8.53 38.04 -22.92
N GLY A 670 8.63 38.55 -21.70
CA GLY A 670 8.13 37.94 -20.48
C GLY A 670 8.42 38.83 -19.26
N PHE A 671 8.12 40.13 -19.36
CA PHE A 671 8.11 41.01 -18.19
C PHE A 671 6.85 40.71 -17.37
N PHE A 672 7.03 40.11 -16.19
CA PHE A 672 5.98 39.99 -15.18
C PHE A 672 5.69 41.37 -14.57
N VAL A 673 4.45 41.83 -14.68
CA VAL A 673 3.92 42.95 -13.89
C VAL A 673 3.30 42.35 -12.63
N LEU A 674 3.99 42.50 -11.50
CA LEU A 674 3.47 42.16 -10.18
C LEU A 674 2.64 43.34 -9.65
N CYS A 675 1.32 43.14 -9.58
CA CYS A 675 0.40 44.03 -8.89
C CYS A 675 -0.39 43.21 -7.87
N TYR A 676 0.04 43.20 -6.60
CA TYR A 676 -0.76 42.66 -5.49
C TYR A 676 -0.79 43.58 -4.26
N ARG A 677 -1.85 43.39 -3.47
CA ARG A 677 -2.36 44.26 -2.41
C ARG A 677 -1.40 44.34 -1.22
N PHE A 678 -0.96 45.54 -0.88
CA PHE A 678 -0.16 45.86 0.30
C PHE A 678 -0.97 45.91 1.62
N GLU A 679 -2.26 45.56 1.62
CA GLU A 679 -3.16 45.75 2.77
C GLU A 679 -3.05 44.66 3.86
N GLU A 680 -2.35 43.54 3.62
CA GLU A 680 -2.23 42.41 4.57
C GLU A 680 -0.85 42.30 5.25
N ILE A 681 -0.02 43.35 5.21
CA ILE A 681 1.24 43.35 5.96
C ILE A 681 0.99 43.81 7.40
N GLN A 682 1.36 42.99 8.39
CA GLN A 682 1.31 43.38 9.79
C GLN A 682 2.04 44.71 10.04
N HIS A 683 1.42 45.58 10.84
CA HIS A 683 1.86 46.95 11.13
C HIS A 683 3.30 47.04 11.72
N SER A 684 3.87 45.92 12.20
CA SER A 684 5.25 45.80 12.69
C SER A 684 6.29 45.67 11.57
N LEU A 685 6.00 44.91 10.50
CA LEU A 685 6.87 44.75 9.33
C LEU A 685 6.96 46.08 8.55
N PHE A 686 5.83 46.78 8.42
CA PHE A 686 5.75 48.12 7.83
C PHE A 686 6.58 49.17 8.58
N LYS A 687 6.52 49.17 9.92
CA LYS A 687 7.35 50.04 10.78
C LYS A 687 8.84 49.74 10.66
N SER A 688 9.19 48.46 10.55
CA SER A 688 10.58 48.04 10.41
C SER A 688 11.15 48.52 9.08
N ILE A 689 10.49 48.24 7.96
CA ILE A 689 10.90 48.70 6.62
C ILE A 689 11.02 50.24 6.55
N LEU A 690 10.07 50.97 7.14
CA LEU A 690 10.12 52.44 7.19
C LEU A 690 11.37 52.95 7.91
N ASN A 691 11.84 52.32 8.99
CA ASN A 691 12.96 52.82 9.77
C ASN A 691 14.30 52.81 9.01
N TRP A 692 14.49 51.91 8.05
CA TRP A 692 15.73 51.75 7.26
C TRP A 692 15.87 52.74 6.08
N LEU A 693 14.78 53.41 5.69
CA LEU A 693 14.83 54.35 4.56
C LEU A 693 15.49 55.70 4.95
N PRO A 694 16.35 56.30 4.10
CA PRO A 694 16.82 57.67 4.26
C PRO A 694 15.64 58.65 4.37
N LEU A 695 15.82 59.77 5.09
CA LEU A 695 14.73 60.73 5.37
C LEU A 695 14.02 61.23 4.11
N SER A 696 14.74 61.32 2.98
CA SER A 696 14.21 61.71 1.66
C SER A 696 13.24 60.70 1.05
N LEU A 697 13.41 59.41 1.33
CA LEU A 697 12.56 58.32 0.82
C LEU A 697 11.41 57.98 1.76
N LYS A 698 11.56 58.22 3.08
CA LYS A 698 10.48 58.04 4.09
C LYS A 698 9.24 58.88 3.76
N VAL A 699 9.45 60.12 3.33
CA VAL A 699 8.36 61.04 2.95
C VAL A 699 7.66 60.57 1.67
N TYR A 700 8.42 60.05 0.70
CA TYR A 700 7.86 59.47 -0.51
C TYR A 700 7.03 58.22 -0.19
N PHE A 701 7.58 57.26 0.56
CA PHE A 701 6.92 55.98 0.88
C PHE A 701 5.65 56.17 1.73
N HIS A 702 5.66 57.11 2.68
CA HIS A 702 4.49 57.41 3.53
C HIS A 702 3.35 58.10 2.74
N HIS A 703 3.67 58.92 1.74
CA HIS A 703 2.67 59.56 0.88
C HIS A 703 2.12 58.58 -0.19
N PHE A 704 2.97 57.67 -0.69
CA PHE A 704 2.67 56.73 -1.78
C PHE A 704 1.67 55.63 -1.38
N VAL A 705 1.82 55.06 -0.19
CA VAL A 705 0.97 53.95 0.30
C VAL A 705 -0.45 54.40 0.62
N MET A 706 -0.64 55.67 1.01
CA MET A 706 -1.94 56.20 1.43
C MET A 706 -2.81 56.71 0.28
N THR A 707 -2.29 56.89 -0.95
CA THR A 707 -3.09 57.62 -1.97
C THR A 707 -3.14 57.07 -3.41
N ARG A 708 -2.21 56.25 -3.96
CA ARG A 708 -2.41 55.65 -5.31
C ARG A 708 -1.65 54.34 -5.55
N ARG A 709 -2.30 53.41 -6.28
CA ARG A 709 -1.72 52.17 -6.85
C ARG A 709 -0.71 52.49 -7.96
N VAL A 710 0.58 52.55 -7.64
CA VAL A 710 1.68 52.55 -8.62
C VAL A 710 2.83 51.68 -8.09
N ALA A 711 3.49 50.92 -8.96
CA ALA A 711 4.60 50.03 -8.62
C ALA A 711 5.86 50.80 -8.20
N LEU A 712 6.56 50.34 -7.16
CA LEU A 712 7.91 50.83 -6.82
C LEU A 712 8.92 50.38 -7.88
N PRO A 713 9.91 51.22 -8.25
CA PRO A 713 11.00 50.81 -9.13
C PRO A 713 11.74 49.60 -8.53
N LEU A 714 11.99 48.59 -9.38
CA LEU A 714 12.64 47.33 -9.02
C LEU A 714 13.98 47.56 -8.28
N GLU A 715 14.72 48.60 -8.66
CA GLU A 715 16.01 48.96 -8.07
C GLU A 715 15.91 49.37 -6.59
N ILE A 716 14.81 50.02 -6.19
CA ILE A 716 14.56 50.43 -4.79
C ILE A 716 14.14 49.21 -3.97
N VAL A 717 13.33 48.32 -4.55
CA VAL A 717 12.92 47.07 -3.91
C VAL A 717 14.14 46.17 -3.64
N LEU A 718 15.03 46.02 -4.63
CA LEU A 718 16.26 45.24 -4.49
C LEU A 718 17.17 45.81 -3.39
N LEU A 719 17.35 47.13 -3.31
CA LEU A 719 18.13 47.80 -2.26
C LEU A 719 17.60 47.59 -0.84
N VAL A 720 16.28 47.50 -0.67
CA VAL A 720 15.64 47.26 0.64
C VAL A 720 15.77 45.80 1.05
N VAL A 721 15.54 44.85 0.14
CA VAL A 721 15.62 43.41 0.42
C VAL A 721 17.05 42.97 0.75
N GLU A 722 18.07 43.58 0.13
CA GLU A 722 19.51 43.31 0.40
C GLU A 722 19.98 43.73 1.81
N LYS A 723 19.18 44.51 2.55
CA LYS A 723 19.53 45.01 3.90
C LYS A 723 18.75 44.34 5.03
N LEU A 724 17.85 43.40 4.72
CA LEU A 724 17.05 42.69 5.73
C LEU A 724 17.90 41.66 6.47
N ASP A 725 17.68 41.53 7.78
CA ASP A 725 18.17 40.38 8.53
C ASP A 725 17.40 39.11 8.14
N LEU A 726 17.97 37.95 8.47
CA LEU A 726 17.43 36.66 8.04
C LEU A 726 15.99 36.39 8.54
N PRO A 727 15.63 36.66 9.81
CA PRO A 727 14.26 36.48 10.28
C PRO A 727 13.25 37.38 9.57
N THR A 728 13.62 38.65 9.31
CA THR A 728 12.74 39.58 8.59
C THR A 728 12.58 39.19 7.13
N LEU A 729 13.66 38.72 6.49
CA LEU A 729 13.62 38.20 5.12
C LEU A 729 12.71 36.97 5.01
N CYS A 730 12.81 36.01 5.94
CA CYS A 730 11.94 34.83 5.97
C CYS A 730 10.47 35.23 6.17
N SER A 731 10.19 36.13 7.11
CA SER A 731 8.83 36.63 7.37
C SER A 731 8.25 37.36 6.15
N LEU A 732 9.07 38.16 5.44
CA LEU A 732 8.66 38.84 4.22
C LEU A 732 8.31 37.84 3.12
N LEU A 733 9.15 36.83 2.87
CA LEU A 733 8.94 35.86 1.81
C LEU A 733 7.76 34.93 2.08
N LYS A 734 7.47 34.61 3.35
CA LYS A 734 6.25 33.91 3.75
C LYS A 734 5.00 34.73 3.49
N ALA A 735 5.05 36.03 3.78
CA ALA A 735 3.93 36.93 3.53
C ALA A 735 3.76 37.25 2.04
N LEU A 736 4.86 37.30 1.28
CA LEU A 736 4.91 37.72 -0.13
C LEU A 736 5.87 36.84 -0.95
N PRO A 737 5.45 35.62 -1.35
CA PRO A 737 6.27 34.68 -2.12
C PRO A 737 6.71 35.20 -3.50
N ASP A 738 5.98 36.15 -4.07
CA ASP A 738 6.29 36.81 -5.34
C ASP A 738 7.66 37.52 -5.38
N PHE A 739 8.30 37.74 -4.22
CA PHE A 739 9.62 38.34 -4.10
C PHE A 739 10.77 37.33 -4.30
N VAL A 740 10.49 36.03 -4.33
CA VAL A 740 11.51 34.98 -4.52
C VAL A 740 12.37 35.16 -5.78
N PRO A 741 11.84 35.52 -6.97
CA PRO A 741 12.65 35.76 -8.17
C PRO A 741 13.65 36.91 -8.05
N LEU A 742 13.49 37.78 -7.04
CA LEU A 742 14.38 38.91 -6.78
C LEU A 742 15.59 38.54 -5.91
N LEU A 743 15.63 37.31 -5.39
CA LEU A 743 16.73 36.84 -4.54
C LEU A 743 18.01 36.66 -5.35
N SER A 744 19.03 37.45 -4.98
CA SER A 744 20.41 37.32 -5.45
C SER A 744 21.29 36.52 -4.49
N THR A 745 22.54 36.24 -4.87
CA THR A 745 23.56 35.55 -4.05
C THR A 745 23.78 36.17 -2.67
N VAL A 746 23.56 37.48 -2.52
CA VAL A 746 23.69 38.20 -1.25
C VAL A 746 22.67 37.72 -0.21
N HIS A 747 21.47 37.33 -0.65
CA HIS A 747 20.41 36.87 0.26
C HIS A 747 20.68 35.45 0.78
N PHE A 748 21.23 34.59 -0.09
CA PHE A 748 21.62 33.23 0.27
C PHE A 748 22.88 33.16 1.13
N SER A 749 23.64 34.26 1.26
CA SER A 749 24.82 34.35 2.13
C SER A 749 24.52 34.89 3.53
N ILE A 750 23.29 35.37 3.80
CA ILE A 750 22.88 35.80 5.15
C ILE A 750 22.84 34.58 6.08
N ARG A 751 23.34 34.76 7.30
CA ARG A 751 23.42 33.73 8.34
C ARG A 751 22.85 34.27 9.65
N ASP A 752 22.10 33.47 10.40
CA ASP A 752 21.74 33.78 11.79
C ASP A 752 22.91 33.50 12.77
N GLU A 753 22.65 33.66 14.07
CA GLU A 753 23.64 33.39 15.12
C GLU A 753 24.14 31.93 15.15
N SER A 754 23.33 30.99 14.67
CA SER A 754 23.64 29.55 14.59
C SER A 754 24.28 29.17 13.24
N GLY A 755 24.46 30.14 12.34
CA GLY A 755 24.98 29.88 10.99
C GLY A 755 23.95 29.29 10.02
N ASN A 756 22.66 29.34 10.34
CA ASN A 756 21.60 28.92 9.42
C ASN A 756 21.40 29.95 8.33
N CYS A 757 21.19 29.50 7.09
CA CYS A 757 20.71 30.35 5.99
C CYS A 757 19.19 30.19 5.81
N ILE A 758 18.61 30.93 4.86
CA ILE A 758 17.16 30.88 4.60
C ILE A 758 16.64 29.47 4.33
N LEU A 759 17.42 28.64 3.62
CA LEU A 759 17.04 27.26 3.32
C LEU A 759 16.90 26.42 4.59
N HIS A 760 17.83 26.55 5.53
CA HIS A 760 17.79 25.83 6.82
C HIS A 760 16.53 26.17 7.61
N ILE A 761 16.14 27.45 7.64
CA ILE A 761 14.95 27.90 8.37
C ILE A 761 13.68 27.35 7.72
N LEU A 762 13.53 27.53 6.41
CA LEU A 762 12.35 27.04 5.67
C LEU A 762 12.21 25.52 5.75
N ALA A 763 13.33 24.79 5.68
CA ALA A 763 13.36 23.35 5.81
C ALA A 763 13.05 22.86 7.23
N ALA A 764 13.53 23.56 8.27
CA ALA A 764 13.24 23.24 9.66
C ALA A 764 11.80 23.57 10.07
N GLU A 765 11.20 24.61 9.49
CA GLU A 765 9.82 25.04 9.77
C GLU A 765 8.76 24.31 8.92
N GLY A 766 9.18 23.58 7.88
CA GLY A 766 8.27 22.79 7.03
C GLY A 766 7.58 23.61 5.93
N GLU A 767 8.11 24.78 5.59
CA GLU A 767 7.60 25.73 4.60
C GLU A 767 7.93 25.26 3.16
N HIS A 768 7.48 24.06 2.81
CA HIS A 768 7.88 23.33 1.60
C HIS A 768 7.54 24.06 0.29
N GLU A 769 6.39 24.73 0.18
CA GLU A 769 6.03 25.50 -1.03
C GLU A 769 6.99 26.66 -1.27
N LEU A 770 7.34 27.41 -0.22
CA LEU A 770 8.28 28.52 -0.31
C LEU A 770 9.71 28.00 -0.51
N LEU A 771 10.08 26.91 0.18
CA LEU A 771 11.36 26.23 -0.02
C LEU A 771 11.54 25.80 -1.48
N TRP A 772 10.51 25.22 -2.10
CA TRP A 772 10.49 24.86 -3.53
C TRP A 772 10.76 26.05 -4.44
N GLN A 773 10.14 27.20 -4.18
CA GLN A 773 10.35 28.41 -4.97
C GLN A 773 11.78 28.93 -4.81
N VAL A 774 12.27 29.00 -3.57
CA VAL A 774 13.61 29.50 -3.24
C VAL A 774 14.70 28.58 -3.82
N LEU A 775 14.47 27.27 -3.85
CA LEU A 775 15.36 26.28 -4.46
C LEU A 775 15.43 26.39 -6.00
N ARG A 776 14.56 27.14 -6.69
CA ARG A 776 14.72 27.40 -8.14
C ARG A 776 15.77 28.46 -8.46
N CYS A 777 16.21 29.23 -7.47
CA CYS A 777 17.28 30.20 -7.63
C CYS A 777 18.62 29.47 -7.81
N LYS A 778 19.36 29.77 -8.89
CA LYS A 778 20.71 29.21 -9.12
C LYS A 778 21.71 29.54 -8.00
N ALA A 779 21.44 30.59 -7.22
CA ALA A 779 22.27 31.02 -6.10
C ALA A 779 22.00 30.26 -4.79
N ALA A 780 20.96 29.42 -4.74
CA ALA A 780 20.65 28.60 -3.58
C ALA A 780 21.71 27.49 -3.42
N LEU A 781 22.27 27.37 -2.21
CA LEU A 781 23.27 26.36 -1.84
C LEU A 781 22.66 25.41 -0.79
N PRO A 782 21.94 24.35 -1.19
CA PRO A 782 21.23 23.47 -0.26
C PRO A 782 22.16 22.70 0.69
N ASP A 783 23.40 22.43 0.26
CA ASP A 783 24.40 21.69 1.04
C ASP A 783 25.29 22.59 1.92
N ALA A 784 24.99 23.88 2.00
CA ALA A 784 25.68 24.75 2.95
C ALA A 784 25.46 24.22 4.38
N LYS A 785 26.55 24.14 5.17
CA LYS A 785 26.49 23.72 6.57
C LYS A 785 26.33 24.91 7.52
N ASN A 786 25.56 24.74 8.59
CA ASN A 786 25.50 25.69 9.69
C ASN A 786 26.67 25.48 10.69
N LYS A 787 26.67 26.16 11.84
CA LYS A 787 27.76 26.02 12.85
C LYS A 787 27.80 24.64 13.52
N ASP A 788 26.68 23.94 13.53
CA ASP A 788 26.53 22.58 14.08
C ASP A 788 26.80 21.50 13.01
N MET A 789 27.36 21.91 11.86
CA MET A 789 27.66 21.06 10.70
C MET A 789 26.42 20.44 10.02
N ASP A 790 25.21 20.86 10.39
CA ASP A 790 23.97 20.43 9.77
C ASP A 790 23.77 21.06 8.39
N THR A 791 23.24 20.26 7.47
CA THR A 791 22.79 20.71 6.15
C THR A 791 21.30 21.03 6.19
N THR A 792 20.80 21.70 5.14
CA THR A 792 19.36 21.91 4.97
C THR A 792 18.57 20.59 5.03
N LEU A 793 19.12 19.54 4.40
CA LEU A 793 18.51 18.21 4.36
C LEU A 793 18.53 17.52 5.72
N SER A 794 19.64 17.58 6.48
CA SER A 794 19.71 16.97 7.81
C SER A 794 18.75 17.62 8.80
N LEU A 795 18.56 18.95 8.72
CA LEU A 795 17.56 19.64 9.53
C LEU A 795 16.13 19.22 9.16
N ALA A 796 15.78 19.16 7.87
CA ALA A 796 14.46 18.71 7.43
C ALA A 796 14.14 17.29 7.92
N VAL A 797 15.14 16.39 7.85
CA VAL A 797 15.07 15.02 8.35
C VAL A 797 14.91 14.98 9.86
N SER A 798 15.70 15.75 10.60
CA SER A 798 15.63 15.82 12.08
C SER A 798 14.31 16.36 12.63
N ARG A 799 13.59 17.16 11.82
CA ARG A 799 12.29 17.76 12.16
C ARG A 799 11.09 16.97 11.63
N GLY A 800 11.33 15.96 10.79
CA GLY A 800 10.26 15.13 10.23
C GLY A 800 9.46 15.79 9.11
N ASN A 801 10.00 16.85 8.49
CA ASN A 801 9.29 17.64 7.49
C ASN A 801 9.35 16.97 6.11
N LEU A 802 8.51 15.94 5.91
CA LEU A 802 8.51 15.08 4.72
C LEU A 802 8.48 15.87 3.40
N LEU A 803 7.56 16.83 3.27
CA LEU A 803 7.40 17.64 2.05
C LEU A 803 8.62 18.55 1.78
N ALA A 804 9.31 19.02 2.84
CA ALA A 804 10.52 19.80 2.69
C ALA A 804 11.70 18.91 2.24
N ILE A 805 11.75 17.66 2.71
CA ILE A 805 12.73 16.68 2.24
C ILE A 805 12.49 16.37 0.76
N GLU A 806 11.25 16.06 0.36
CA GLU A 806 10.90 15.84 -1.05
C GLU A 806 11.28 17.05 -1.93
N ALA A 807 11.05 18.28 -1.45
CA ALA A 807 11.46 19.49 -2.16
C ALA A 807 12.97 19.57 -2.40
N LEU A 808 13.77 19.20 -1.40
CA LEU A 808 15.23 19.17 -1.49
C LEU A 808 15.72 18.04 -2.41
N LEU A 809 15.16 16.83 -2.29
CA LEU A 809 15.60 15.67 -3.07
C LEU A 809 15.29 15.75 -4.57
N ASN A 810 14.40 16.65 -4.99
CA ASN A 810 14.13 16.93 -6.39
C ASN A 810 15.23 17.74 -7.08
N ARG A 811 16.23 18.24 -6.35
CA ARG A 811 17.43 18.87 -6.93
C ARG A 811 18.55 17.85 -7.08
N LEU A 812 19.15 17.79 -8.27
CA LEU A 812 20.23 16.85 -8.62
C LEU A 812 21.56 17.13 -7.89
N ASP A 813 21.70 18.29 -7.25
CA ASP A 813 22.93 18.76 -6.60
C ASP A 813 22.87 18.74 -5.07
N VAL A 814 21.89 18.05 -4.47
CA VAL A 814 21.83 17.86 -3.00
C VAL A 814 22.64 16.63 -2.61
N ASP A 815 23.61 16.81 -1.71
CA ASP A 815 24.40 15.71 -1.14
C ASP A 815 23.56 14.93 -0.12
N THR A 816 23.46 13.63 -0.38
CA THR A 816 22.62 12.68 0.34
C THR A 816 23.42 11.84 1.33
N ASN A 817 24.75 11.84 1.18
CA ASN A 817 25.70 11.08 2.01
C ASN A 817 26.11 11.86 3.26
N PHE A 818 25.15 12.56 3.87
CA PHE A 818 25.40 13.35 5.07
C PHE A 818 25.76 12.47 6.26
N THR A 819 26.83 12.84 6.97
CA THR A 819 27.12 12.41 8.34
C THR A 819 27.45 13.63 9.20
N ASN A 820 26.92 13.67 10.42
CA ASN A 820 27.30 14.70 11.40
C ASN A 820 28.61 14.31 12.13
N ASP A 821 29.03 15.13 13.10
CA ASP A 821 30.27 14.95 13.88
C ASP A 821 30.29 13.71 14.80
N LEU A 822 29.20 12.94 14.86
CA LEU A 822 29.11 11.66 15.55
C LEU A 822 29.05 10.47 14.57
N GLY A 823 29.29 10.71 13.28
CA GLY A 823 29.15 9.70 12.23
C GLY A 823 27.69 9.35 11.89
N ARG A 824 26.71 10.10 12.41
CA ARG A 824 25.28 9.77 12.24
C ARG A 824 24.78 10.21 10.88
N THR A 825 24.25 9.24 10.14
CA THR A 825 23.58 9.45 8.85
C THR A 825 22.18 10.06 9.02
N LEU A 826 21.55 10.47 7.91
CA LEU A 826 20.15 10.92 7.90
C LEU A 826 19.19 9.88 8.52
N LEU A 827 19.45 8.58 8.30
CA LEU A 827 18.63 7.50 8.86
C LEU A 827 18.73 7.46 10.40
N HIS A 828 19.91 7.71 10.96
CA HIS A 828 20.09 7.83 12.41
C HIS A 828 19.31 9.02 12.97
N LEU A 829 19.34 10.18 12.31
CA LEU A 829 18.61 11.37 12.75
C LEU A 829 17.09 11.16 12.72
N ALA A 830 16.57 10.50 11.68
CA ALA A 830 15.15 10.17 11.57
C ALA A 830 14.71 9.18 12.66
N ALA A 831 15.54 8.16 12.93
CA ALA A 831 15.30 7.15 13.96
C ALA A 831 15.37 7.74 15.38
N LEU A 832 16.33 8.63 15.64
CA LEU A 832 16.49 9.33 16.92
C LEU A 832 15.27 10.19 17.29
N ASN A 833 14.55 10.73 16.30
CA ASN A 833 13.41 11.62 16.48
C ASN A 833 12.05 10.96 16.18
N ASP A 834 12.00 9.63 16.02
CA ASP A 834 10.77 8.85 15.80
C ASP A 834 9.97 9.23 14.53
N HIS A 835 10.66 9.69 13.49
CA HIS A 835 10.06 10.14 12.24
C HIS A 835 9.87 9.00 11.23
N VAL A 836 8.92 8.10 11.50
CA VAL A 836 8.68 6.88 10.70
C VAL A 836 8.48 7.16 9.22
N SER A 837 7.70 8.17 8.83
CA SER A 837 7.50 8.51 7.41
C SER A 837 8.80 8.90 6.71
N VAL A 838 9.72 9.56 7.42
CA VAL A 838 11.04 9.90 6.90
C VAL A 838 11.94 8.66 6.83
N ILE A 839 11.89 7.78 7.84
CA ILE A 839 12.60 6.49 7.82
C ILE A 839 12.15 5.64 6.61
N GLU A 840 10.84 5.56 6.37
CA GLU A 840 10.26 4.83 5.23
C GLU A 840 10.79 5.36 3.89
N MET A 841 10.80 6.69 3.73
CA MET A 841 11.33 7.35 2.54
C MET A 841 12.83 7.10 2.36
N LEU A 842 13.64 7.28 3.42
CA LEU A 842 15.10 7.13 3.35
C LEU A 842 15.52 5.69 3.04
N ILE A 843 14.85 4.68 3.60
CA ILE A 843 15.20 3.26 3.37
C ILE A 843 14.95 2.82 1.92
N ASN A 844 14.00 3.45 1.23
CA ASN A 844 13.74 3.17 -0.18
C ASN A 844 14.67 3.94 -1.12
N TRP A 845 15.57 4.77 -0.58
CA TRP A 845 16.50 5.56 -1.37
C TRP A 845 17.78 4.78 -1.68
N THR A 846 18.24 4.87 -2.94
CA THR A 846 19.46 4.23 -3.43
C THR A 846 20.70 4.67 -2.63
N GLY A 847 21.44 3.71 -2.10
CA GLY A 847 22.72 3.95 -1.42
C GLY A 847 22.62 4.14 0.09
N VAL A 848 21.42 4.12 0.68
CA VAL A 848 21.24 4.16 2.15
C VAL A 848 21.56 2.80 2.75
N ASP A 849 22.59 2.74 3.59
CA ASP A 849 22.89 1.57 4.41
C ASP A 849 22.02 1.56 5.67
N ILE A 850 21.03 0.67 5.69
CA ILE A 850 20.08 0.50 6.80
C ILE A 850 20.79 0.09 8.10
N ASN A 851 21.91 -0.63 7.97
CA ASN A 851 22.72 -1.14 9.09
C ASN A 851 24.01 -0.32 9.28
N GLY A 852 24.11 0.84 8.63
CA GLY A 852 25.25 1.74 8.80
C GLY A 852 25.41 2.12 10.27
N GLN A 853 26.66 2.17 10.73
CA GLN A 853 27.00 2.44 12.12
C GLN A 853 27.55 3.86 12.28
N ASP A 854 27.15 4.55 13.35
CA ASP A 854 27.74 5.82 13.78
C ASP A 854 29.13 5.62 14.44
N ASP A 855 29.78 6.69 14.91
CA ASP A 855 31.13 6.62 15.50
C ASP A 855 31.21 5.79 16.80
N ARG A 856 30.05 5.48 17.41
CA ARG A 856 29.93 4.58 18.57
C ARG A 856 29.57 3.16 18.16
N GLY A 857 29.52 2.86 16.87
CA GLY A 857 29.06 1.57 16.36
C GLY A 857 27.54 1.39 16.46
N GLN A 858 26.76 2.42 16.78
CA GLN A 858 25.30 2.29 16.91
C GLN A 858 24.65 2.37 15.53
N THR A 859 23.71 1.48 15.24
CA THR A 859 22.84 1.59 14.06
C THR A 859 21.63 2.48 14.35
N ALA A 860 20.86 2.82 13.31
CA ALA A 860 19.61 3.56 13.47
C ALA A 860 18.62 2.86 14.44
N VAL A 861 18.52 1.53 14.39
CA VAL A 861 17.65 0.77 15.31
C VAL A 861 18.20 0.75 16.74
N SER A 862 19.53 0.66 16.92
CA SER A 862 20.16 0.78 18.24
C SER A 862 19.90 2.13 18.89
N LEU A 863 19.98 3.21 18.11
CA LEU A 863 19.79 4.57 18.60
C LEU A 863 18.31 4.83 18.96
N ALA A 864 17.37 4.39 18.12
CA ALA A 864 15.94 4.44 18.44
C ALA A 864 15.60 3.63 19.70
N ALA A 865 16.23 2.45 19.85
CA ALA A 865 16.04 1.59 21.02
C ALA A 865 16.58 2.20 22.32
N GLU A 866 17.73 2.90 22.27
CA GLU A 866 18.27 3.62 23.44
C GLU A 866 17.36 4.79 23.86
N HIS A 867 16.85 5.54 22.89
CA HIS A 867 16.09 6.77 23.13
C HIS A 867 14.58 6.58 23.33
N GLY A 868 14.07 5.35 23.25
CA GLY A 868 12.66 5.08 23.52
C GLY A 868 11.72 5.34 22.34
N GLN A 869 12.25 5.37 21.12
CA GLN A 869 11.48 5.69 19.91
C GLN A 869 10.78 4.44 19.36
N GLU A 870 9.64 4.12 19.99
CA GLU A 870 8.89 2.87 19.75
C GLU A 870 8.46 2.69 18.29
N ARG A 871 7.95 3.75 17.63
CA ARG A 871 7.43 3.63 16.25
C ARG A 871 8.57 3.44 15.26
N ALA A 872 9.68 4.13 15.45
CA ALA A 872 10.90 3.94 14.67
C ALA A 872 11.46 2.53 14.84
N VAL A 873 11.54 1.99 16.07
CA VAL A 873 11.97 0.60 16.27
C VAL A 873 11.02 -0.37 15.58
N ALA A 874 9.69 -0.25 15.80
CA ALA A 874 8.70 -1.13 15.19
C ALA A 874 8.79 -1.19 13.66
N PHE A 875 9.12 -0.07 13.03
CA PHE A 875 9.33 -0.01 11.58
C PHE A 875 10.69 -0.58 11.16
N LEU A 876 11.78 -0.17 11.82
CA LEU A 876 13.14 -0.55 11.45
C LEU A 876 13.39 -2.05 11.59
N VAL A 877 12.88 -2.70 12.64
CA VAL A 877 13.09 -4.15 12.87
C VAL A 877 12.53 -5.04 11.76
N MET A 878 11.64 -4.53 10.91
CA MET A 878 11.11 -5.27 9.75
C MET A 878 12.15 -5.43 8.62
N LYS A 879 13.19 -4.59 8.59
CA LYS A 879 14.16 -4.52 7.49
C LYS A 879 15.63 -4.45 7.93
N ALA A 880 15.90 -3.94 9.13
CA ALA A 880 17.24 -3.78 9.70
C ALA A 880 17.68 -5.02 10.49
N ASP A 881 18.99 -5.24 10.57
CA ASP A 881 19.58 -6.28 11.41
C ASP A 881 19.65 -5.80 12.87
N THR A 882 18.90 -6.47 13.76
CA THR A 882 18.84 -6.15 15.19
C THR A 882 19.99 -6.74 16.00
N ASN A 883 20.91 -7.48 15.37
CA ASN A 883 22.05 -8.12 16.03
C ASN A 883 23.39 -7.39 15.79
N VAL A 884 23.36 -6.21 15.15
CA VAL A 884 24.56 -5.38 14.98
C VAL A 884 25.01 -4.81 16.33
N ARG A 885 26.30 -4.99 16.64
CA ARG A 885 26.91 -4.63 17.92
C ARG A 885 27.60 -3.28 17.85
N ASP A 886 27.40 -2.49 18.90
CA ASP A 886 28.13 -1.24 19.08
C ASP A 886 29.56 -1.45 19.60
N VAL A 887 30.32 -0.37 19.83
CA VAL A 887 31.72 -0.43 20.28
C VAL A 887 31.89 -1.07 21.67
N TRP A 888 30.82 -1.19 22.46
CA TRP A 888 30.80 -1.88 23.76
C TRP A 888 30.21 -3.29 23.67
N GLN A 889 30.06 -3.83 22.46
CA GLN A 889 29.41 -5.10 22.16
C GLN A 889 27.93 -5.13 22.55
N GLN A 890 27.26 -3.98 22.67
CA GLN A 890 25.84 -3.92 23.02
C GLN A 890 24.95 -4.04 21.78
N LEU A 891 23.86 -4.78 21.95
CA LEU A 891 22.74 -4.88 20.99
C LEU A 891 21.67 -3.80 21.28
N PRO A 892 20.78 -3.48 20.31
CA PRO A 892 19.56 -2.71 20.56
C PRO A 892 18.79 -3.20 21.81
N LEU A 893 18.73 -4.52 22.01
CA LEU A 893 18.07 -5.13 23.16
C LEU A 893 18.74 -4.78 24.50
N HIS A 894 20.08 -4.66 24.54
CA HIS A 894 20.80 -4.20 25.73
C HIS A 894 20.47 -2.75 26.05
N LEU A 895 20.45 -1.90 25.04
CA LEU A 895 20.20 -0.46 25.18
C LEU A 895 18.77 -0.21 25.68
N ALA A 896 17.77 -0.84 25.05
CA ALA A 896 16.38 -0.76 25.48
C ALA A 896 16.18 -1.30 26.91
N SER A 897 16.86 -2.40 27.25
CA SER A 897 16.75 -3.02 28.57
C SER A 897 17.40 -2.17 29.68
N ARG A 898 18.55 -1.56 29.39
CA ARG A 898 19.26 -0.64 30.28
C ARG A 898 18.44 0.62 30.57
N ARG A 899 17.78 1.16 29.55
CA ARG A 899 16.98 2.38 29.63
C ARG A 899 15.55 2.16 30.14
N GLY A 900 15.12 0.90 30.23
CA GLY A 900 13.82 0.54 30.80
C GLY A 900 12.65 0.78 29.84
N HIS A 901 12.81 0.46 28.55
CA HIS A 901 11.78 0.64 27.51
C HIS A 901 11.06 -0.68 27.20
N PRO A 902 10.04 -1.10 27.98
CA PRO A 902 9.44 -2.43 27.87
C PRO A 902 8.76 -2.68 26.51
N ASN A 903 8.12 -1.68 25.91
CA ASN A 903 7.47 -1.86 24.61
C ASN A 903 8.48 -2.16 23.49
N ILE A 904 9.63 -1.49 23.52
CA ILE A 904 10.73 -1.73 22.58
C ILE A 904 11.34 -3.12 22.81
N VAL A 905 11.54 -3.51 24.08
CA VAL A 905 12.02 -4.85 24.42
C VAL A 905 11.05 -5.91 23.88
N ARG A 906 9.74 -5.73 24.03
CA ARG A 906 8.73 -6.62 23.45
C ARG A 906 8.86 -6.72 21.92
N ILE A 907 8.95 -5.58 21.23
CA ILE A 907 9.11 -5.54 19.76
C ILE A 907 10.37 -6.28 19.29
N LEU A 908 11.49 -6.12 20.01
CA LEU A 908 12.75 -6.78 19.69
C LEU A 908 12.69 -8.29 19.97
N LEU A 909 12.01 -8.71 21.05
CA LEU A 909 11.81 -10.12 21.40
C LEU A 909 10.89 -10.86 20.42
N GLU A 910 10.00 -10.16 19.71
CA GLU A 910 9.14 -10.72 18.66
C GLU A 910 9.91 -11.09 17.37
N GLN A 911 11.20 -10.71 17.24
CA GLN A 911 12.01 -11.02 16.06
C GLN A 911 12.56 -12.45 16.09
N LYS A 912 12.52 -13.16 14.95
CA LYS A 912 12.87 -14.59 14.82
C LYS A 912 14.30 -14.97 15.24
N HIS A 913 15.24 -14.02 15.27
CA HIS A 913 16.68 -14.29 15.44
C HIS A 913 17.36 -13.38 16.47
N VAL A 914 16.64 -12.91 17.49
CA VAL A 914 17.22 -12.02 18.51
C VAL A 914 18.20 -12.78 19.44
N GLU A 915 19.41 -12.27 19.62
CA GLU A 915 20.39 -12.86 20.54
C GLU A 915 20.12 -12.43 22.01
N ILE A 916 19.11 -13.02 22.66
CA ILE A 916 18.61 -12.61 24.00
C ILE A 916 19.64 -12.71 25.14
N ASN A 917 20.60 -13.63 25.05
CA ASN A 917 21.64 -13.85 26.07
C ASN A 917 23.01 -13.33 25.66
N MET A 918 23.08 -12.49 24.63
CA MET A 918 24.37 -11.96 24.19
C MET A 918 25.02 -11.14 25.31
N LEU A 919 26.35 -11.19 25.36
CA LEU A 919 27.19 -10.56 26.35
C LEU A 919 27.85 -9.31 25.78
N ASP A 920 27.70 -8.18 26.50
CA ASP A 920 28.47 -6.97 26.22
C ASP A 920 29.94 -7.08 26.73
N ASP A 921 30.73 -6.01 26.56
CA ASP A 921 32.13 -5.94 27.01
C ASP A 921 32.33 -6.08 28.52
N ARG A 922 31.26 -6.04 29.33
CA ARG A 922 31.28 -6.31 30.77
C ARG A 922 30.70 -7.68 31.12
N ARG A 923 30.43 -8.51 30.11
CA ARG A 923 29.66 -9.76 30.22
C ARG A 923 28.28 -9.54 30.83
N MET A 924 27.65 -8.41 30.55
CA MET A 924 26.25 -8.20 30.92
C MET A 924 25.35 -8.68 29.79
N THR A 925 24.32 -9.45 30.14
CA THR A 925 23.18 -9.72 29.26
C THR A 925 22.20 -8.54 29.28
N PRO A 926 21.21 -8.49 28.36
CA PRO A 926 20.09 -7.56 28.46
C PRO A 926 19.35 -7.67 29.79
N LEU A 927 19.20 -8.88 30.33
CA LEU A 927 18.60 -9.12 31.65
C LEU A 927 19.45 -8.50 32.78
N CYS A 928 20.78 -8.65 32.75
CA CYS A 928 21.68 -7.97 33.68
C CYS A 928 21.53 -6.44 33.62
N CYS A 929 21.38 -5.87 32.41
CA CYS A 929 21.17 -4.43 32.23
C CYS A 929 19.83 -3.96 32.82
N ALA A 930 18.75 -4.72 32.64
CA ALA A 930 17.44 -4.44 33.24
C ALA A 930 17.46 -4.58 34.77
N ALA A 931 18.15 -5.60 35.28
CA ALA A 931 18.31 -5.87 36.71
C ALA A 931 19.10 -4.76 37.41
N TYR A 932 20.23 -4.34 36.86
CA TYR A 932 21.07 -3.28 37.42
C TYR A 932 20.33 -1.94 37.58
N ASN A 933 19.43 -1.61 36.65
CA ASN A 933 18.64 -0.38 36.69
C ASN A 933 17.29 -0.55 37.40
N GLY A 934 16.96 -1.76 37.87
CA GLY A 934 15.74 -2.02 38.63
C GLY A 934 14.44 -1.88 37.83
N ASN A 935 14.40 -2.33 36.57
CA ASN A 935 13.25 -2.20 35.65
C ASN A 935 12.33 -3.44 35.66
N PRO A 936 11.23 -3.50 36.45
CA PRO A 936 10.43 -4.72 36.63
C PRO A 936 9.70 -5.17 35.36
N PHE A 937 9.11 -4.25 34.59
CA PHE A 937 8.38 -4.61 33.36
C PHE A 937 9.28 -5.20 32.29
N THR A 938 10.50 -4.67 32.15
CA THR A 938 11.50 -5.23 31.24
C THR A 938 11.97 -6.61 31.68
N ILE A 939 12.20 -6.80 32.99
CA ILE A 939 12.58 -8.10 33.53
C ILE A 939 11.48 -9.12 33.30
N GLU A 940 10.22 -8.76 33.54
CA GLU A 940 9.06 -9.63 33.30
C GLU A 940 8.98 -10.11 31.85
N LEU A 941 9.20 -9.21 30.88
CA LEU A 941 9.23 -9.56 29.45
C LEU A 941 10.39 -10.48 29.08
N LEU A 942 11.58 -10.24 29.63
CA LEU A 942 12.76 -11.05 29.34
C LEU A 942 12.66 -12.44 29.97
N ILE A 943 12.25 -12.55 31.23
CA ILE A 943 12.15 -13.84 31.92
C ILE A 943 10.99 -14.70 31.42
N ALA A 944 10.03 -14.11 30.71
CA ALA A 944 8.94 -14.83 30.05
C ALA A 944 9.39 -15.60 28.81
N GLN A 945 10.59 -15.31 28.26
CA GLN A 945 11.16 -16.10 27.17
C GLN A 945 11.76 -17.40 27.70
N ASP A 946 11.61 -18.48 26.95
CA ASP A 946 12.05 -19.81 27.37
C ASP A 946 13.58 -19.97 27.31
N ASP A 947 14.23 -19.27 26.39
CA ASP A 947 15.66 -19.34 26.10
C ASP A 947 16.52 -18.37 26.93
N VAL A 948 15.92 -17.52 27.76
CA VAL A 948 16.65 -16.56 28.62
C VAL A 948 17.45 -17.28 29.73
N ASP A 949 18.73 -16.95 29.83
CA ASP A 949 19.60 -17.42 30.92
C ASP A 949 19.59 -16.43 32.09
N ILE A 950 18.89 -16.82 33.16
CA ILE A 950 18.73 -16.01 34.38
C ILE A 950 19.92 -16.11 35.35
N TYR A 951 20.94 -16.93 35.04
CA TYR A 951 22.10 -17.21 35.88
C TYR A 951 23.42 -16.67 35.31
N LEU A 952 23.42 -16.25 34.04
CA LEU A 952 24.60 -15.75 33.35
C LEU A 952 25.10 -14.45 34.00
N GLY A 953 26.30 -14.53 34.60
CA GLY A 953 26.87 -13.46 35.40
C GLY A 953 27.93 -12.63 34.67
N THR A 954 28.20 -11.44 35.23
CA THR A 954 29.22 -10.49 34.75
C THR A 954 30.66 -10.95 35.03
N TYR A 955 31.67 -10.19 34.56
CA TYR A 955 33.08 -10.45 34.92
C TYR A 955 33.34 -10.47 36.43
N ASP A 956 32.57 -9.72 37.20
CA ASP A 956 32.68 -9.64 38.66
C ASP A 956 31.96 -10.80 39.37
N ASN A 957 31.55 -11.82 38.61
CA ASN A 957 30.74 -12.96 39.06
C ASN A 957 29.37 -12.56 39.65
N ARG A 958 28.83 -11.41 39.20
CA ARG A 958 27.54 -10.90 39.64
C ARG A 958 26.41 -11.45 38.77
N SER A 959 25.45 -12.15 39.36
CA SER A 959 24.25 -12.65 38.66
C SER A 959 23.19 -11.55 38.48
N PRO A 960 22.20 -11.73 37.59
CA PRO A 960 21.05 -10.82 37.48
C PRO A 960 20.37 -10.54 38.83
N LEU A 961 20.26 -11.55 39.69
CA LEU A 961 19.71 -11.40 41.05
C LEU A 961 20.54 -10.42 41.89
N SER A 962 21.87 -10.56 41.88
CA SER A 962 22.76 -9.67 42.65
C SER A 962 22.76 -8.22 42.13
N LEU A 963 22.51 -8.02 40.83
CA LEU A 963 22.35 -6.70 40.21
C LEU A 963 21.01 -6.06 40.60
N ALA A 964 19.93 -6.84 40.60
CA ALA A 964 18.60 -6.40 41.06
C ALA A 964 18.58 -6.05 42.56
N VAL A 965 19.35 -6.78 43.37
CA VAL A 965 19.51 -6.47 44.81
C VAL A 965 20.27 -5.16 45.01
N GLU A 966 21.33 -4.90 44.23
CA GLU A 966 22.05 -3.63 44.29
C GLU A 966 21.18 -2.44 43.84
N SER A 967 20.23 -2.65 42.91
CA SER A 967 19.30 -1.61 42.49
C SER A 967 18.27 -1.23 43.57
N GLY A 968 18.15 -2.03 44.65
CA GLY A 968 17.18 -1.83 45.73
C GLY A 968 15.71 -2.10 45.38
N ASN A 969 15.39 -2.59 44.18
CA ASN A 969 14.00 -2.80 43.75
C ASN A 969 13.50 -4.19 44.18
N CYS A 970 12.72 -4.27 45.26
CA CYS A 970 12.21 -5.55 45.77
C CYS A 970 11.30 -6.29 44.76
N THR A 971 10.65 -5.58 43.84
CA THR A 971 9.77 -6.19 42.84
C THR A 971 10.57 -6.97 41.80
N THR A 972 11.70 -6.43 41.33
CA THR A 972 12.58 -7.12 40.36
C THR A 972 13.18 -8.39 40.97
N VAL A 973 13.60 -8.31 42.24
CA VAL A 973 14.11 -9.46 42.99
C VAL A 973 13.02 -10.54 43.16
N LYS A 974 11.80 -10.16 43.53
CA LYS A 974 10.67 -11.12 43.62
C LYS A 974 10.38 -11.80 42.27
N LEU A 975 10.41 -11.07 41.16
CA LEU A 975 10.21 -11.63 39.82
C LEU A 975 11.29 -12.69 39.49
N LEU A 976 12.56 -12.37 39.72
CA LEU A 976 13.66 -13.30 39.48
C LEU A 976 13.60 -14.54 40.38
N LEU A 977 13.34 -14.36 41.68
CA LEU A 977 13.21 -15.47 42.64
C LEU A 977 12.05 -16.41 42.28
N ASN A 978 10.90 -15.85 41.87
CA ASN A 978 9.76 -16.65 41.42
C ASN A 978 10.11 -17.46 40.17
N ARG A 979 10.80 -16.85 39.20
CA ARG A 979 11.21 -17.54 37.97
C ARG A 979 12.23 -18.65 38.23
N MET A 980 13.20 -18.41 39.12
CA MET A 980 14.18 -19.44 39.52
C MET A 980 13.48 -20.65 40.13
N ARG A 981 12.51 -20.44 41.03
CA ARG A 981 11.70 -21.52 41.64
C ARG A 981 10.84 -22.28 40.63
N GLN A 982 10.35 -21.62 39.58
CA GLN A 982 9.58 -22.27 38.52
C GLN A 982 10.42 -23.16 37.61
N GLN A 983 11.70 -22.83 37.40
CA GLN A 983 12.60 -23.57 36.51
C GLN A 983 13.09 -24.89 37.14
N ASN A 984 13.12 -24.94 38.48
CA ASN A 984 13.47 -26.12 39.27
C ASN A 984 12.35 -26.47 40.27
N PRO A 985 11.20 -27.02 39.82
CA PRO A 985 10.17 -27.50 40.74
C PRO A 985 10.71 -28.75 41.45
N THR A 986 11.25 -28.60 42.66
CA THR A 986 11.74 -29.73 43.44
C THR A 986 10.61 -30.73 43.69
N VAL A 987 10.87 -31.99 43.35
CA VAL A 987 10.09 -33.14 43.84
C VAL A 987 10.40 -33.22 45.33
N THR A 988 9.49 -32.68 46.15
CA THR A 988 9.33 -32.90 47.59
C THR A 988 10.60 -33.32 48.36
N GLY A 989 11.32 -32.35 48.93
CA GLY A 989 12.20 -32.58 50.09
C GLY A 989 13.71 -32.48 49.88
N GLU A 990 14.21 -32.32 48.66
CA GLU A 990 15.63 -32.01 48.41
C GLU A 990 15.84 -30.49 48.26
N VAL A 991 16.91 -29.97 48.88
CA VAL A 991 17.32 -28.55 48.76
C VAL A 991 17.68 -28.32 47.30
N ASP A 992 17.03 -27.36 46.63
CA ASP A 992 17.45 -26.91 45.30
C ASP A 992 18.83 -26.26 45.42
N HIS A 993 19.86 -27.07 45.19
CA HIS A 993 21.26 -26.68 45.30
C HIS A 993 21.56 -25.48 44.39
N GLN A 994 20.91 -25.36 43.23
CA GLN A 994 21.13 -24.24 42.31
C GLN A 994 20.50 -22.94 42.84
N PHE A 995 19.29 -23.00 43.39
CA PHE A 995 18.61 -21.84 44.00
C PHE A 995 19.38 -21.30 45.22
N SER A 996 19.85 -22.20 46.10
CA SER A 996 20.67 -21.82 47.27
C SER A 996 22.04 -21.27 46.86
N VAL A 997 22.70 -21.85 45.85
CA VAL A 997 23.97 -21.34 45.31
C VAL A 997 23.82 -19.92 44.79
N GLU A 998 22.74 -19.60 44.06
CA GLU A 998 22.54 -18.28 43.49
C GLU A 998 22.14 -17.22 44.52
N LEU A 999 21.34 -17.59 45.52
CA LEU A 999 21.03 -16.72 46.67
C LEU A 999 22.28 -16.31 47.46
N ASN A 1000 23.29 -17.18 47.49
CA ASN A 1000 24.53 -17.00 48.23
C ASN A 1000 25.75 -16.76 47.33
N ARG A 1001 25.52 -16.50 46.04
CA ARG A 1001 26.60 -16.32 45.07
C ARG A 1001 27.47 -15.14 45.46
N ARG A 1002 28.78 -15.39 45.54
CA ARG A 1002 29.76 -14.39 45.93
C ARG A 1002 30.35 -13.71 44.70
N ASP A 1003 30.33 -12.38 44.69
CA ASP A 1003 31.07 -11.61 43.69
C ASP A 1003 32.60 -11.73 43.91
N ILE A 1004 33.41 -11.11 43.04
CA ILE A 1004 34.88 -11.14 43.15
C ILE A 1004 35.43 -10.54 44.46
N TRP A 1005 34.62 -9.78 45.21
CA TRP A 1005 34.98 -9.23 46.52
C TRP A 1005 34.51 -10.13 47.69
N GLY A 1006 33.79 -11.20 47.38
CA GLY A 1006 33.23 -12.14 48.36
C GLY A 1006 31.88 -11.69 48.93
N ARG A 1007 31.22 -10.68 48.34
CA ARG A 1007 29.93 -10.18 48.82
C ARG A 1007 28.80 -11.05 48.30
N THR A 1008 27.87 -11.42 49.19
CA THR A 1008 26.60 -12.05 48.83
C THR A 1008 25.54 -10.99 48.54
N PRO A 1009 24.42 -11.33 47.87
CA PRO A 1009 23.30 -10.42 47.71
C PRO A 1009 22.82 -9.81 49.04
N LEU A 1010 22.73 -10.60 50.11
CA LEU A 1010 22.37 -10.12 51.45
C LEU A 1010 23.37 -9.10 51.99
N PHE A 1011 24.67 -9.34 51.83
CA PHE A 1011 25.71 -8.39 52.23
C PHE A 1011 25.56 -7.07 51.46
N THR A 1012 25.37 -7.14 50.14
CA THR A 1012 25.17 -5.95 49.29
C THR A 1012 23.93 -5.15 49.70
N ALA A 1013 22.80 -5.80 49.94
CA ALA A 1013 21.59 -5.13 50.42
C ALA A 1013 21.81 -4.42 51.77
N THR A 1014 22.57 -5.06 52.67
CA THR A 1014 22.91 -4.52 53.99
C THR A 1014 23.88 -3.35 53.90
N GLU A 1015 24.90 -3.45 53.04
CA GLU A 1015 25.89 -2.40 52.78
C GLU A 1015 25.23 -1.16 52.18
N GLN A 1016 24.29 -1.32 51.25
CA GLN A 1016 23.54 -0.22 50.62
C GLN A 1016 22.41 0.33 51.50
N GLY A 1017 21.89 -0.47 52.45
CA GLY A 1017 20.87 -0.03 53.39
C GLY A 1017 19.43 -0.29 52.98
N HIS A 1018 19.20 -1.26 52.11
CA HIS A 1018 17.87 -1.58 51.61
C HIS A 1018 17.12 -2.44 52.63
N GLU A 1019 16.51 -1.82 53.63
CA GLU A 1019 15.86 -2.52 54.76
C GLU A 1019 14.82 -3.55 54.30
N ASP A 1020 13.92 -3.17 53.38
CA ASP A 1020 12.90 -4.06 52.83
C ASP A 1020 13.50 -5.24 52.06
N MET A 1021 14.61 -5.01 51.35
CA MET A 1021 15.34 -6.05 50.62
C MET A 1021 16.02 -7.03 51.56
N VAL A 1022 16.64 -6.52 52.63
CA VAL A 1022 17.21 -7.37 53.68
C VAL A 1022 16.11 -8.19 54.35
N GLY A 1023 14.95 -7.60 54.66
CA GLY A 1023 13.80 -8.32 55.20
C GLY A 1023 13.32 -9.44 54.26
N LEU A 1024 13.24 -9.17 52.95
CA LEU A 1024 12.89 -10.16 51.94
C LEU A 1024 13.90 -11.32 51.91
N LEU A 1025 15.20 -11.02 51.82
CA LEU A 1025 16.25 -12.04 51.73
C LEU A 1025 16.37 -12.86 53.02
N VAL A 1026 16.30 -12.22 54.18
CA VAL A 1026 16.36 -12.89 55.49
C VAL A 1026 15.17 -13.84 55.73
N SER A 1027 14.02 -13.56 55.10
CA SER A 1027 12.85 -14.45 55.18
C SER A 1027 13.05 -15.79 54.45
N LEU A 1028 14.05 -15.90 53.56
CA LEU A 1028 14.35 -17.12 52.80
C LEU A 1028 15.26 -18.05 53.63
N PRO A 1029 14.86 -19.30 53.89
CA PRO A 1029 15.65 -20.23 54.71
C PRO A 1029 17.01 -20.59 54.11
N GLU A 1030 17.16 -20.54 52.78
CA GLU A 1030 18.35 -20.94 52.04
C GLU A 1030 19.45 -19.86 52.01
N VAL A 1031 19.19 -18.65 52.53
CA VAL A 1031 20.16 -17.55 52.59
C VAL A 1031 21.12 -17.75 53.76
N ASP A 1032 22.43 -17.73 53.47
CA ASP A 1032 23.50 -17.73 54.46
C ASP A 1032 23.68 -16.32 55.03
N VAL A 1033 23.12 -16.12 56.23
CA VAL A 1033 23.20 -14.85 56.96
C VAL A 1033 24.57 -14.54 57.56
N ASN A 1034 25.45 -15.55 57.61
CA ASN A 1034 26.77 -15.47 58.23
C ASN A 1034 27.91 -15.42 57.20
N ALA A 1035 27.59 -15.33 55.90
CA ALA A 1035 28.58 -15.26 54.84
C ALA A 1035 29.57 -14.10 55.03
N SER A 1036 30.86 -14.43 55.18
CA SER A 1036 31.94 -13.45 55.35
C SER A 1036 32.54 -13.02 54.00
N THR A 1037 32.85 -11.73 53.86
CA THR A 1037 33.58 -11.20 52.69
C THR A 1037 35.08 -11.52 52.74
N ILE A 1038 35.80 -11.40 51.61
CA ILE A 1038 37.22 -11.81 51.53
C ILE A 1038 38.19 -10.62 51.72
N ARG A 1039 37.86 -9.42 51.21
CA ARG A 1039 38.80 -8.27 51.18
C ARG A 1039 38.46 -7.10 52.10
N TYR A 1040 37.25 -7.03 52.66
CA TYR A 1040 36.82 -5.97 53.58
C TYR A 1040 36.78 -6.45 55.03
N GLY A 1041 37.89 -7.05 55.45
CA GLY A 1041 38.07 -7.44 56.84
C GLY A 1041 37.21 -8.58 57.35
N GLN A 1042 36.78 -9.52 56.49
CA GLN A 1042 35.91 -10.65 56.89
C GLN A 1042 34.59 -10.22 57.54
N GLY A 1043 34.08 -9.03 57.19
CA GLY A 1043 32.81 -8.55 57.72
C GLY A 1043 31.62 -9.40 57.24
N THR A 1044 30.79 -9.84 58.18
CA THR A 1044 29.44 -10.39 57.94
C THR A 1044 28.43 -9.26 57.69
N ALA A 1045 27.23 -9.60 57.21
CA ALA A 1045 26.15 -8.61 57.05
C ALA A 1045 25.83 -7.90 58.39
N LEU A 1046 25.83 -8.64 59.51
CA LEU A 1046 25.58 -8.08 60.84
C LEU A 1046 26.68 -7.10 61.27
N ALA A 1047 27.95 -7.44 61.04
CA ALA A 1047 29.08 -6.53 61.33
C ALA A 1047 29.00 -5.24 60.51
N SER A 1048 28.64 -5.33 59.23
CA SER A 1048 28.45 -4.16 58.35
C SER A 1048 27.28 -3.28 58.80
N ALA A 1049 26.13 -3.87 59.16
CA ALA A 1049 24.97 -3.14 59.66
C ALA A 1049 25.25 -2.43 61.00
N ALA A 1050 25.97 -3.11 61.90
CA ALA A 1050 26.36 -2.59 63.20
C ALA A 1050 27.35 -1.42 63.08
N LYS A 1051 28.36 -1.55 62.22
CA LYS A 1051 29.34 -0.50 61.92
C LYS A 1051 28.72 0.74 61.28
N ASN A 1052 27.76 0.57 60.37
CA ASN A 1052 27.12 1.68 59.65
C ASN A 1052 25.87 2.24 60.35
N GLY A 1053 25.57 1.82 61.59
CA GLY A 1053 24.45 2.38 62.36
C GLY A 1053 23.05 2.00 61.88
N ARG A 1054 22.90 0.88 61.14
CA ARG A 1054 21.63 0.48 60.51
C ARG A 1054 20.75 -0.32 61.47
N GLU A 1055 20.13 0.35 62.44
CA GLU A 1055 19.42 -0.30 63.56
C GLU A 1055 18.28 -1.24 63.14
N ASN A 1056 17.48 -0.89 62.13
CA ASN A 1056 16.39 -1.74 61.64
C ASN A 1056 16.93 -3.00 60.94
N ILE A 1057 18.03 -2.87 60.18
CA ILE A 1057 18.68 -4.02 59.52
C ILE A 1057 19.28 -4.96 60.56
N VAL A 1058 19.91 -4.43 61.62
CA VAL A 1058 20.38 -5.26 62.75
C VAL A 1058 19.22 -6.03 63.36
N GLN A 1059 18.06 -5.39 63.55
CA GLN A 1059 16.88 -6.06 64.10
C GLN A 1059 16.33 -7.15 63.16
N LEU A 1060 16.33 -6.93 61.85
CA LEU A 1060 15.94 -7.93 60.86
C LEU A 1060 16.91 -9.12 60.86
N LEU A 1061 18.22 -8.88 60.89
CA LEU A 1061 19.22 -9.95 60.94
C LEU A 1061 19.16 -10.75 62.25
N LEU A 1062 18.94 -10.09 63.40
CA LEU A 1062 18.76 -10.75 64.70
C LEU A 1062 17.45 -11.56 64.82
N SER A 1063 16.52 -11.41 63.87
CA SER A 1063 15.31 -12.25 63.84
C SER A 1063 15.59 -13.69 63.40
N ARG A 1064 16.76 -13.95 62.82
CA ARG A 1064 17.21 -15.28 62.42
C ARG A 1064 17.84 -16.02 63.58
N PRO A 1065 17.41 -17.26 63.88
CA PRO A 1065 17.95 -18.02 65.01
C PRO A 1065 19.39 -18.53 64.79
N ASP A 1066 19.81 -18.62 63.54
CA ASP A 1066 21.13 -19.09 63.09
C ASP A 1066 22.16 -17.98 62.90
N ILE A 1067 21.83 -16.72 63.24
CA ILE A 1067 22.76 -15.59 63.11
C ILE A 1067 23.92 -15.68 64.12
N ASP A 1068 25.15 -15.57 63.63
CA ASP A 1068 26.36 -15.52 64.45
C ASP A 1068 26.66 -14.08 64.88
N ILE A 1069 26.35 -13.77 66.14
CA ILE A 1069 26.63 -12.48 66.77
C ILE A 1069 28.08 -12.32 67.22
N GLY A 1070 28.86 -13.41 67.27
CA GLY A 1070 30.25 -13.47 67.71
C GLY A 1070 31.26 -13.40 66.57
N ALA A 1071 30.81 -13.36 65.31
CA ALA A 1071 31.67 -13.36 64.13
C ALA A 1071 32.74 -12.25 64.20
N LEU A 1072 34.00 -12.66 64.14
CA LEU A 1072 35.15 -11.76 64.23
C LEU A 1072 35.56 -11.23 62.86
N ASP A 1073 35.82 -9.93 62.78
CA ASP A 1073 36.50 -9.32 61.64
C ASP A 1073 38.03 -9.59 61.67
N ILE A 1074 38.78 -9.17 60.65
CA ILE A 1074 40.24 -9.36 60.57
C ILE A 1074 41.01 -8.70 61.72
N HIS A 1075 40.38 -7.79 62.48
CA HIS A 1075 40.94 -7.12 63.63
C HIS A 1075 40.46 -7.73 64.95
N ARG A 1076 39.82 -8.92 64.90
CA ARG A 1076 39.21 -9.62 66.04
C ARG A 1076 38.14 -8.80 66.76
N ARG A 1077 37.38 -8.00 66.03
CA ARG A 1077 36.26 -7.22 66.56
C ARG A 1077 34.94 -7.89 66.23
N THR A 1078 34.05 -7.98 67.21
CA THR A 1078 32.67 -8.42 67.05
C THR A 1078 31.78 -7.31 66.48
N PRO A 1079 30.57 -7.62 65.97
CA PRO A 1079 29.57 -6.59 65.64
C PRO A 1079 29.27 -5.63 66.80
N LEU A 1080 29.34 -6.10 68.05
CA LEU A 1080 29.17 -5.28 69.25
C LEU A 1080 30.32 -4.28 69.42
N ASP A 1081 31.57 -4.70 69.18
CA ASP A 1081 32.74 -3.84 69.24
C ASP A 1081 32.67 -2.74 68.18
N LEU A 1082 32.24 -3.10 66.95
CA LEU A 1082 32.06 -2.16 65.85
C LEU A 1082 30.96 -1.13 66.15
N ALA A 1083 29.80 -1.55 66.66
CA ALA A 1083 28.73 -0.63 67.05
C ALA A 1083 29.16 0.32 68.19
N THR A 1084 29.96 -0.17 69.13
CA THR A 1084 30.46 0.62 70.26
C THR A 1084 31.50 1.63 69.81
N LEU A 1085 32.43 1.22 68.94
CA LEU A 1085 33.51 2.06 68.41
C LEU A 1085 32.97 3.22 67.56
N GLU A 1086 31.93 2.98 66.75
CA GLU A 1086 31.29 4.00 65.90
C GLU A 1086 30.19 4.80 66.65
N GLY A 1087 29.96 4.52 67.94
CA GLY A 1087 29.04 5.30 68.80
C GLY A 1087 27.54 4.97 68.66
N HIS A 1088 27.19 3.83 68.06
CA HIS A 1088 25.81 3.39 67.85
C HIS A 1088 25.21 2.70 69.08
N LYS A 1089 24.91 3.50 70.12
CA LYS A 1089 24.47 3.05 71.45
C LYS A 1089 23.23 2.14 71.46
N SER A 1090 22.23 2.41 70.61
CA SER A 1090 21.00 1.59 70.54
C SER A 1090 21.28 0.19 70.01
N ILE A 1091 22.14 0.07 68.99
CA ILE A 1091 22.58 -1.18 68.41
C ILE A 1091 23.43 -1.98 69.40
N ALA A 1092 24.39 -1.34 70.08
CA ALA A 1092 25.22 -1.99 71.09
C ALA A 1092 24.38 -2.59 72.23
N LEU A 1093 23.36 -1.86 72.71
CA LEU A 1093 22.41 -2.36 73.72
C LEU A 1093 21.55 -3.53 73.22
N LYS A 1094 21.20 -3.57 71.93
CA LYS A 1094 20.47 -4.70 71.34
C LYS A 1094 21.36 -5.95 71.24
N LEU A 1095 22.60 -5.80 70.78
CA LEU A 1095 23.56 -6.91 70.65
C LEU A 1095 23.98 -7.48 72.02
N GLN A 1096 24.11 -6.65 73.06
CA GLN A 1096 24.44 -7.07 74.43
C GLN A 1096 23.36 -7.96 75.09
N ARG A 1097 22.13 -7.94 74.59
CA ARG A 1097 21.01 -8.73 75.15
C ARG A 1097 21.00 -10.19 74.68
N PHE A 1098 21.84 -10.55 73.71
CA PHE A 1098 21.98 -11.93 73.24
C PHE A 1098 23.24 -12.55 73.86
N PRO A 1099 23.15 -13.72 74.50
CA PRO A 1099 24.32 -14.36 75.11
C PRO A 1099 25.29 -14.87 74.03
N LEU A 1100 26.57 -14.49 74.12
CA LEU A 1100 27.65 -15.16 73.41
C LEU A 1100 27.87 -16.53 74.06
N ASP A 1101 28.10 -17.56 73.23
CA ASP A 1101 28.38 -18.91 73.73
C ASP A 1101 29.65 -18.88 74.60
N PRO A 1102 29.57 -19.27 75.89
CA PRO A 1102 30.71 -19.21 76.81
C PRO A 1102 31.89 -20.11 76.42
N ASP A 1103 31.72 -21.03 75.45
CA ASP A 1103 32.80 -21.86 74.89
C ASP A 1103 33.50 -21.24 73.67
N SER A 1104 33.10 -20.04 73.22
CA SER A 1104 33.86 -19.27 72.23
C SER A 1104 35.09 -18.61 72.89
N GLU A 1105 36.30 -19.12 72.62
CA GLU A 1105 37.54 -18.52 73.10
C GLU A 1105 37.71 -17.08 72.55
N VAL A 1106 37.43 -16.10 73.41
CA VAL A 1106 37.70 -14.66 73.22
C VAL A 1106 39.20 -14.38 73.17
#